data_AF-A0A084QZL9-F1
#
_entry.id   AF-A0A084QZL9-F1
#
_cell.length_a   1.000
_cell.length_b   1.000
_cell.length_c   1.000
_cell.angle_alpha   90.00
_cell.angle_beta   90.00
_cell.angle_gamma   90.00
#
_symmetry.space_group_name_H-M   'P 1'
#
loop_
_entity.id
_entity.type
_entity.pdbx_description
1 polymer ?
#
loop_
_entity_poly.entity_id
_entity_poly.type
_entity_poly.pdbx_seq_one_letter_code
_entity_poly.pdbx_strand_id
1 'polypeptide(L)'
;MTIKHGRVSQRVLVINPNTSSFLTDTFHPILSSLPISDHIKLSYWTCPSGPAMISSLADMYESASHCLPLLLDISQEYDGFLAACYADHPLVRQLQIHMGDKPVVGIFDASIYAALRLLSPGSRFGIITTGLAYEALLTEGVKNLLGRGQGDVTRFAGVAASGIGLADIVDNQHQPAMPRTREKITQATAKLLQSGRQGDVNVLCMGGVVLVGMEGWVRDACEAELGPAQGRKIKVVDQLAAGMLTLDALLCGRDVQTSAHSPQPPRMTSPRLRDQRPCDACRTRKARCLFSSDDAFVCDWCNKRSIDCTYLLSSVPKKRALPASDDTTSQKQAPYSRRRKHTHDTKPVLTNYAQLSGNSLLKETLGHKNRESILVIGATTDFDPSLTRSLSWNTKGELSNFRPPQTLRRPNPTTHFMTRPDSQEEIAAELVNLDAIENFVRPHGPELVRTYFRIVHPSFPILHKNVFLEKYGRSYRELTPVGLGAVYILAMNWWSYSTVLSNSPKPDAKELESKVLSMLFDSHRRPKISDLQGGLVLMQSPNAGSWALTGHLVAMGQNLGINVDCTDWQVPDWERGVRKRVAWALFMQDKWSALIYGRGSHIRPDDWDVRPLELSDFPETAKDDDSDEGSADIEKGKKTFLHMVALTEIVSDTLDSFFTLKALRAPTRIEDVLDKAKPIQLRLKAWHANMPPGLSVDDTVPRKLSSVGYLHLAYYTAEITLHRAILRCRALSTSPADAQLHALTRKAAEARFTSALEFVKRLKAEHFQSFWYFSSSASLAIIGIFAGILCVTSQGDDVDEAVGLAAREDYMTKLAEYRWVLRVSSTGAEFMKYAVGVLGAQIHLLEEQFGENARRVCGSGAQQEQSQAQQMTNGHSGSTWSPDDESNEDGLGALERDEVAVGDDNALLVAFFDQCFASQYDVSDWVQQTEQVDQ
;
A
#
# COMPACT_ATOMS: atom_id res chain seq x y z
N MET A 1 28.20 -45.81 -42.06
CA MET A 1 28.71 -44.50 -41.63
C MET A 1 27.55 -43.74 -41.00
N THR A 2 27.42 -43.82 -39.68
CA THR A 2 26.37 -43.14 -38.93
C THR A 2 26.79 -41.68 -38.77
N ILE A 3 26.05 -40.77 -39.40
CA ILE A 3 26.30 -39.32 -39.33
C ILE A 3 26.03 -38.89 -37.88
N LYS A 4 27.10 -38.61 -37.13
CA LYS A 4 27.03 -37.92 -35.84
C LYS A 4 26.62 -36.47 -36.12
N HIS A 5 25.37 -36.11 -35.86
CA HIS A 5 25.04 -34.70 -35.65
C HIS A 5 25.71 -34.27 -34.34
N GLY A 6 26.79 -33.50 -34.42
CA GLY A 6 27.40 -32.88 -33.24
C GLY A 6 26.43 -31.89 -32.64
N ARG A 7 25.96 -32.13 -31.41
CA ARG A 7 25.21 -31.13 -30.64
C ARG A 7 26.12 -29.95 -30.34
N VAL A 8 25.61 -28.73 -30.52
CA VAL A 8 26.31 -27.50 -30.17
C VAL A 8 26.45 -27.46 -28.65
N SER A 9 27.65 -27.19 -28.12
CA SER A 9 27.85 -27.06 -26.68
C SER A 9 27.12 -25.83 -26.16
N GLN A 10 26.28 -26.02 -25.14
CA GLN A 10 25.46 -24.97 -24.53
C GLN A 10 26.14 -24.46 -23.26
N ARG A 11 26.19 -23.14 -23.07
CA ARG A 11 26.80 -22.49 -21.90
C ARG A 11 25.72 -22.09 -20.90
N VAL A 12 25.81 -22.57 -19.67
CA VAL A 12 24.86 -22.24 -18.59
C VAL A 12 25.56 -21.41 -17.52
N LEU A 13 24.92 -20.32 -17.09
CA LEU A 13 25.40 -19.49 -16.00
C LEU A 13 24.65 -19.83 -14.70
N VAL A 14 25.39 -20.27 -13.68
CA VAL A 14 24.90 -20.46 -12.31
C VAL A 14 25.17 -19.17 -11.53
N ILE A 15 24.10 -18.51 -11.12
CA ILE A 15 24.12 -17.17 -10.53
C ILE A 15 23.93 -17.31 -9.02
N ASN A 16 24.96 -16.94 -8.25
CA ASN A 16 24.83 -16.60 -6.85
C ASN A 16 24.54 -15.09 -6.73
N PRO A 17 23.32 -14.68 -6.35
CA PRO A 17 22.97 -13.27 -6.26
C PRO A 17 23.56 -12.57 -5.02
N ASN A 18 24.21 -13.33 -4.13
CA ASN A 18 24.91 -12.84 -2.95
C ASN A 18 26.37 -12.49 -3.28
N THR A 19 27.05 -11.74 -2.41
CA THR A 19 28.49 -11.42 -2.59
C THR A 19 29.46 -12.46 -2.05
N SER A 20 28.97 -13.55 -1.46
CA SER A 20 29.80 -14.62 -0.87
C SER A 20 30.26 -15.66 -1.90
N SER A 21 31.54 -15.62 -2.29
CA SER A 21 32.13 -16.65 -3.18
C SER A 21 32.19 -18.03 -2.52
N PHE A 22 32.32 -18.09 -1.19
CA PHE A 22 32.30 -19.34 -0.43
C PHE A 22 31.02 -20.16 -0.69
N LEU A 23 29.85 -19.49 -0.78
CA LEU A 23 28.60 -20.17 -1.11
C LEU A 23 28.61 -20.67 -2.56
N THR A 24 29.18 -19.91 -3.50
CA THR A 24 29.29 -20.35 -4.90
C THR A 24 30.13 -21.62 -5.03
N ASP A 25 31.20 -21.74 -4.24
CA ASP A 25 32.09 -22.91 -4.23
C ASP A 25 31.36 -24.19 -3.78
N THR A 26 30.33 -24.09 -2.92
CA THR A 26 29.54 -25.26 -2.49
C THR A 26 28.65 -25.83 -3.59
N PHE A 27 28.38 -25.08 -4.67
CA PHE A 27 27.51 -25.56 -5.75
C PHE A 27 28.21 -26.61 -6.61
N HIS A 28 29.52 -26.50 -6.77
CA HIS A 28 30.30 -27.28 -7.73
C HIS A 28 30.21 -28.81 -7.50
N PRO A 29 30.38 -29.34 -6.27
CA PRO A 29 30.32 -30.78 -6.03
C PRO A 29 28.96 -31.39 -6.37
N ILE A 30 27.86 -30.69 -6.05
CA ILE A 30 26.51 -31.17 -6.35
C ILE A 30 26.28 -31.16 -7.85
N LEU A 31 26.46 -30.01 -8.51
CA LEU A 31 26.14 -29.86 -9.93
C LEU A 31 26.99 -30.75 -10.83
N SER A 32 28.26 -31.01 -10.46
CA SER A 32 29.15 -31.89 -11.22
C SER A 32 28.79 -33.38 -11.09
N SER A 33 28.05 -33.76 -10.04
CA SER A 33 27.63 -35.14 -9.80
C SER A 33 26.29 -35.50 -10.46
N LEU A 34 25.57 -34.50 -10.98
CA LEU A 34 24.26 -34.71 -11.60
C LEU A 34 24.40 -35.35 -12.98
N PRO A 35 23.44 -36.20 -13.37
CA PRO A 35 23.39 -36.78 -14.72
C PRO A 35 22.83 -35.75 -15.72
N ILE A 36 23.52 -34.62 -15.88
CA ILE A 36 23.18 -33.60 -16.88
C ILE A 36 23.76 -33.97 -18.24
N SER A 37 23.16 -33.45 -19.31
CA SER A 37 23.63 -33.73 -20.66
C SER A 37 25.09 -33.30 -20.91
N ASP A 38 25.90 -34.19 -21.51
CA ASP A 38 27.36 -33.99 -21.77
C ASP A 38 27.75 -32.73 -22.57
N HIS A 39 26.77 -32.04 -23.18
CA HIS A 39 27.00 -30.85 -24.01
C HIS A 39 26.80 -29.53 -23.24
N ILE A 40 26.36 -29.58 -21.97
CA ILE A 40 26.19 -28.42 -21.10
C ILE A 40 27.52 -28.09 -20.40
N LYS A 41 27.97 -26.84 -20.55
CA LYS A 41 29.13 -26.29 -19.84
C LYS A 41 28.67 -25.26 -18.80
N LEU A 42 28.93 -25.55 -17.54
CA LEU A 42 28.58 -24.66 -16.43
C LEU A 42 29.65 -23.57 -16.23
N SER A 43 29.19 -22.35 -15.99
CA SER A 43 29.98 -21.23 -15.47
C SER A 43 29.33 -20.71 -14.20
N TYR A 44 30.12 -20.22 -13.27
CA TYR A 44 29.64 -19.75 -11.97
C TYR A 44 29.88 -18.26 -11.85
N TRP A 45 28.89 -17.54 -11.34
CA TRP A 45 28.94 -16.10 -11.16
C TRP A 45 28.48 -15.74 -9.75
N THR A 46 29.25 -14.86 -9.10
CA THR A 46 28.95 -14.32 -7.77
C THR A 46 28.75 -12.82 -7.92
N CYS A 47 27.73 -12.26 -7.29
CA CYS A 47 27.49 -10.84 -7.37
C CYS A 47 28.67 -10.05 -6.77
N PRO A 48 29.24 -9.06 -7.47
CA PRO A 48 30.40 -8.33 -6.96
C PRO A 48 30.04 -7.29 -5.88
N SER A 49 28.75 -6.94 -5.73
CA SER A 49 28.29 -5.91 -4.78
C SER A 49 26.86 -6.19 -4.30
N GLY A 50 26.48 -5.62 -3.15
CA GLY A 50 25.20 -5.88 -2.49
C GLY A 50 25.34 -6.79 -1.25
N PRO A 51 24.27 -7.46 -0.80
CA PRO A 51 24.26 -8.18 0.46
C PRO A 51 25.11 -9.46 0.41
N ALA A 52 25.92 -9.68 1.46
CA ALA A 52 26.69 -10.92 1.64
C ALA A 52 25.81 -12.14 1.89
N MET A 53 24.66 -11.94 2.52
CA MET A 53 23.63 -12.94 2.75
C MET A 53 22.27 -12.30 2.54
N ILE A 54 21.41 -12.97 1.80
CA ILE A 54 20.03 -12.52 1.55
C ILE A 54 19.16 -13.09 2.67
N SER A 55 18.75 -12.21 3.58
CA SER A 55 18.01 -12.56 4.80
C SER A 55 16.63 -11.91 4.88
N SER A 56 16.40 -10.87 4.08
CA SER A 56 15.18 -10.07 4.08
C SER A 56 14.64 -9.82 2.67
N LEU A 57 13.39 -9.36 2.58
CA LEU A 57 12.82 -8.88 1.31
C LEU A 57 13.60 -7.69 0.74
N ALA A 58 14.10 -6.79 1.60
CA ALA A 58 14.92 -5.66 1.17
C ALA A 58 16.23 -6.14 0.52
N ASP A 59 16.91 -7.14 1.13
CA ASP A 59 18.14 -7.72 0.60
C ASP A 59 17.91 -8.34 -0.79
N MET A 60 16.74 -8.95 -1.02
CA MET A 60 16.38 -9.51 -2.33
C MET A 60 16.22 -8.43 -3.40
N TYR A 61 15.61 -7.30 -3.08
CA TYR A 61 15.48 -6.17 -4.01
C TYR A 61 16.82 -5.46 -4.24
N GLU A 62 17.61 -5.27 -3.19
CA GLU A 62 18.97 -4.74 -3.29
C GLU A 62 19.81 -5.64 -4.18
N SER A 63 19.94 -6.93 -3.84
CA SER A 63 20.67 -7.92 -4.63
C SER A 63 20.21 -7.95 -6.10
N ALA A 64 18.91 -7.91 -6.37
CA ALA A 64 18.40 -7.86 -7.74
C ALA A 64 18.85 -6.60 -8.49
N SER A 65 18.83 -5.43 -7.84
CA SER A 65 19.26 -4.16 -8.43
C SER A 65 20.76 -4.13 -8.78
N HIS A 66 21.58 -4.83 -7.99
CA HIS A 66 23.01 -4.98 -8.23
C HIS A 66 23.30 -6.05 -9.31
N CYS A 67 22.57 -7.17 -9.30
CA CYS A 67 22.79 -8.27 -10.24
C CYS A 67 22.33 -7.96 -11.66
N LEU A 68 21.14 -7.39 -11.82
CA LEU A 68 20.47 -7.33 -13.13
C LEU A 68 21.30 -6.60 -14.21
N PRO A 69 21.86 -5.39 -13.98
CA PRO A 69 22.64 -4.71 -15.02
C PRO A 69 23.85 -5.53 -15.48
N LEU A 70 24.59 -6.11 -14.54
CA LEU A 70 25.80 -6.89 -14.81
C LEU A 70 25.50 -8.20 -15.55
N LEU A 71 24.39 -8.84 -15.22
CA LEU A 71 23.95 -10.07 -15.89
C LEU A 71 23.43 -9.81 -17.30
N LEU A 72 22.84 -8.64 -17.56
CA LEU A 72 22.42 -8.24 -18.89
C LEU A 72 23.62 -8.02 -19.81
N ASP A 73 24.70 -7.42 -19.30
CA ASP A 73 25.93 -7.17 -20.06
C ASP A 73 26.57 -8.47 -20.59
N ILE A 74 26.54 -9.54 -19.78
CA ILE A 74 27.11 -10.85 -20.15
C ILE A 74 26.06 -11.84 -20.69
N SER A 75 24.81 -11.42 -20.83
CA SER A 75 23.67 -12.31 -21.16
C SER A 75 23.83 -13.04 -22.49
N GLN A 76 24.51 -12.43 -23.46
CA GLN A 76 24.73 -13.00 -24.79
C GLN A 76 25.73 -14.17 -24.77
N GLU A 77 26.52 -14.31 -23.72
CA GLU A 77 27.50 -15.37 -23.57
C GLU A 77 26.91 -16.70 -23.08
N TYR A 78 25.64 -16.73 -22.67
CA TYR A 78 25.02 -17.90 -22.09
C TYR A 78 23.72 -18.26 -22.79
N ASP A 79 23.39 -19.55 -22.77
CA ASP A 79 22.20 -20.14 -23.39
C ASP A 79 21.10 -20.41 -22.35
N GLY A 80 21.45 -20.47 -21.07
CA GLY A 80 20.51 -20.65 -19.95
C GLY A 80 21.07 -20.18 -18.62
N PHE A 81 20.19 -19.87 -17.67
CA PHE A 81 20.54 -19.25 -16.39
C PHE A 81 19.88 -19.99 -15.23
N LEU A 82 20.69 -20.35 -14.23
CA LEU A 82 20.24 -20.95 -12.98
C LEU A 82 20.46 -19.96 -11.83
N ALA A 83 19.39 -19.40 -11.29
CA ALA A 83 19.45 -18.48 -10.15
C ALA A 83 19.45 -19.26 -8.83
N ALA A 84 20.58 -19.28 -8.14
CA ALA A 84 20.84 -20.04 -6.92
C ALA A 84 20.46 -19.25 -5.65
N CYS A 85 19.21 -18.80 -5.57
CA CYS A 85 18.62 -18.27 -4.33
C CYS A 85 17.35 -19.04 -4.00
N TYR A 86 17.26 -19.54 -2.76
CA TYR A 86 16.10 -20.28 -2.30
C TYR A 86 15.07 -19.32 -1.69
N ALA A 87 14.47 -18.48 -2.52
CA ALA A 87 13.36 -17.60 -2.16
C ALA A 87 12.60 -17.18 -3.44
N ASP A 88 11.42 -16.55 -3.29
CA ASP A 88 10.71 -15.88 -4.38
C ASP A 88 11.42 -14.57 -4.76
N HIS A 89 12.62 -14.70 -5.32
CA HIS A 89 13.56 -13.60 -5.54
C HIS A 89 13.22 -12.82 -6.82
N PRO A 90 13.08 -11.48 -6.78
CA PRO A 90 12.63 -10.67 -7.92
C PRO A 90 13.58 -10.76 -9.13
N LEU A 91 14.89 -10.97 -8.88
CA LEU A 91 15.88 -11.23 -9.94
C LEU A 91 15.44 -12.35 -10.90
N VAL A 92 14.83 -13.43 -10.43
CA VAL A 92 14.41 -14.55 -11.30
C VAL A 92 13.40 -14.07 -12.34
N ARG A 93 12.39 -13.31 -11.91
CA ARG A 93 11.35 -12.77 -12.81
C ARG A 93 11.90 -11.70 -13.73
N GLN A 94 12.78 -10.84 -13.22
CA GLN A 94 13.44 -9.82 -14.03
C GLN A 94 14.29 -10.46 -15.13
N LEU A 95 15.07 -11.50 -14.81
CA LEU A 95 15.83 -12.26 -15.80
C LEU A 95 14.90 -12.96 -16.80
N GLN A 96 13.82 -13.60 -16.36
CA GLN A 96 12.81 -14.21 -17.26
C GLN A 96 12.21 -13.20 -18.26
N ILE A 97 12.05 -11.94 -17.86
CA ILE A 97 11.55 -10.86 -18.74
C ILE A 97 12.61 -10.41 -19.75
N HIS A 98 13.87 -10.24 -19.31
CA HIS A 98 14.91 -9.61 -20.13
C HIS A 98 15.73 -10.59 -20.97
N MET A 99 15.80 -11.88 -20.59
CA MET A 99 16.61 -12.88 -21.29
C MET A 99 15.93 -13.45 -22.56
N GLY A 100 14.76 -12.89 -22.92
CA GLY A 100 14.00 -13.24 -24.11
C GLY A 100 13.61 -14.71 -24.11
N ASP A 101 14.06 -15.44 -25.12
CA ASP A 101 13.77 -16.87 -25.20
C ASP A 101 14.66 -17.70 -24.24
N LYS A 102 15.80 -17.22 -23.74
CA LYS A 102 16.72 -18.09 -22.99
C LYS A 102 16.10 -18.57 -21.67
N PRO A 103 16.13 -19.89 -21.35
CA PRO A 103 15.52 -20.40 -20.12
C PRO A 103 16.23 -19.87 -18.87
N VAL A 104 15.42 -19.38 -17.93
CA VAL A 104 15.86 -18.91 -16.61
C VAL A 104 15.09 -19.70 -15.55
N VAL A 105 15.81 -20.41 -14.69
CA VAL A 105 15.25 -21.25 -13.63
C VAL A 105 15.73 -20.77 -12.27
N GLY A 106 14.79 -20.53 -11.34
CA GLY A 106 15.09 -20.33 -9.92
C GLY A 106 15.03 -21.65 -9.15
N ILE A 107 16.00 -21.88 -8.26
CA ILE A 107 16.06 -23.14 -7.47
C ILE A 107 14.87 -23.29 -6.50
N PHE A 108 14.31 -22.17 -6.03
CA PHE A 108 13.11 -22.15 -5.19
C PHE A 108 11.92 -22.77 -5.94
N ASP A 109 11.54 -22.18 -7.08
CA ASP A 109 10.45 -22.64 -7.94
C ASP A 109 10.61 -24.11 -8.32
N ALA A 110 11.81 -24.46 -8.82
CA ALA A 110 12.08 -25.79 -9.34
C ALA A 110 11.93 -26.87 -8.25
N SER A 111 12.39 -26.59 -7.02
CA SER A 111 12.26 -27.52 -5.90
C SER A 111 10.81 -27.76 -5.51
N ILE A 112 9.96 -26.72 -5.55
CA ILE A 112 8.53 -26.82 -5.22
C ILE A 112 7.78 -27.59 -6.30
N TYR A 113 8.04 -27.29 -7.59
CA TYR A 113 7.45 -28.05 -8.69
C TYR A 113 7.87 -29.51 -8.67
N ALA A 114 9.14 -29.81 -8.37
CA ALA A 114 9.62 -31.17 -8.18
C ALA A 114 8.89 -31.85 -7.00
N ALA A 115 8.72 -31.15 -5.88
CA ALA A 115 8.01 -31.69 -4.73
C ALA A 115 6.56 -32.04 -5.06
N LEU A 116 5.81 -31.12 -5.67
CA LEU A 116 4.42 -31.34 -6.08
C LEU A 116 4.25 -32.54 -7.01
N ARG A 117 5.25 -32.80 -7.86
CA ARG A 117 5.27 -33.95 -8.77
C ARG A 117 5.59 -35.27 -8.06
N LEU A 118 6.35 -35.21 -6.97
CA LEU A 118 6.76 -36.38 -6.18
C LEU A 118 5.75 -36.77 -5.09
N LEU A 119 4.86 -35.86 -4.71
CA LEU A 119 3.84 -36.07 -3.70
C LEU A 119 2.87 -37.21 -4.06
N SER A 120 2.53 -37.99 -3.04
CA SER A 120 1.44 -38.97 -3.15
C SER A 120 0.06 -38.30 -3.03
N PRO A 121 -1.02 -38.95 -3.50
CA PRO A 121 -2.38 -38.43 -3.31
C PRO A 121 -2.69 -38.21 -1.83
N GLY A 122 -3.16 -37.01 -1.48
CA GLY A 122 -3.49 -36.63 -0.09
C GLY A 122 -2.29 -36.28 0.81
N SER A 123 -1.06 -36.35 0.31
CA SER A 123 0.15 -35.96 1.03
C SER A 123 0.57 -34.52 0.76
N ARG A 124 1.39 -33.99 1.65
CA ARG A 124 1.92 -32.62 1.65
C ARG A 124 3.44 -32.60 1.60
N PHE A 125 4.02 -31.52 1.10
CA PHE A 125 5.46 -31.27 1.13
C PHE A 125 5.79 -30.21 2.17
N GLY A 126 6.98 -30.26 2.75
CA GLY A 126 7.48 -29.22 3.66
C GLY A 126 8.87 -28.75 3.28
N ILE A 127 9.33 -27.64 3.86
CA ILE A 127 10.64 -27.05 3.59
C ILE A 127 11.46 -27.00 4.89
N ILE A 128 12.69 -27.50 4.86
CA ILE A 128 13.66 -27.32 5.96
C ILE A 128 14.57 -26.15 5.63
N THR A 129 14.68 -25.16 6.50
CA THR A 129 15.50 -23.96 6.26
C THR A 129 16.51 -23.70 7.37
N THR A 130 17.29 -22.63 7.21
CA THR A 130 18.35 -22.20 8.13
C THR A 130 17.76 -21.45 9.33
N GLY A 131 17.63 -20.13 9.26
CA GLY A 131 17.14 -19.27 10.34
C GLY A 131 15.61 -19.14 10.42
N LEU A 132 15.10 -18.82 11.62
CA LEU A 132 13.66 -18.62 11.87
C LEU A 132 13.05 -17.50 11.01
N ALA A 133 13.82 -16.46 10.69
CA ALA A 133 13.39 -15.36 9.83
C ALA A 133 12.92 -15.84 8.43
N TYR A 134 13.43 -16.98 7.94
CA TYR A 134 13.06 -17.52 6.64
C TYR A 134 11.74 -18.31 6.66
N GLU A 135 11.23 -18.76 7.82
CA GLU A 135 9.98 -19.53 7.86
C GLU A 135 8.81 -18.72 7.26
N ALA A 136 8.66 -17.45 7.68
CA ALA A 136 7.62 -16.56 7.15
C ALA A 136 7.86 -16.23 5.67
N LEU A 137 9.10 -15.87 5.30
CA LEU A 137 9.47 -15.47 3.95
C LEU A 137 9.22 -16.58 2.93
N LEU A 138 9.64 -17.81 3.23
CA LEU A 138 9.46 -18.97 2.37
C LEU A 138 8.01 -19.44 2.35
N THR A 139 7.29 -19.32 3.47
CA THR A 139 5.84 -19.61 3.52
C THR A 139 5.07 -18.73 2.56
N GLU A 140 5.32 -17.42 2.57
CA GLU A 140 4.69 -16.48 1.64
C GLU A 140 5.14 -16.72 0.20
N GLY A 141 6.43 -17.00 -0.03
CA GLY A 141 6.94 -17.35 -1.36
C GLY A 141 6.25 -18.58 -1.98
N VAL A 142 5.98 -19.63 -1.19
CA VAL A 142 5.25 -20.82 -1.67
C VAL A 142 3.81 -20.46 -2.02
N LYS A 143 3.12 -19.66 -1.19
CA LYS A 143 1.75 -19.20 -1.46
C LYS A 143 1.67 -18.38 -2.74
N ASN A 144 2.66 -17.52 -2.99
CA ASN A 144 2.73 -16.72 -4.22
C ASN A 144 2.92 -17.62 -5.45
N LEU A 145 3.84 -18.60 -5.38
CA LEU A 145 4.16 -19.48 -6.50
C LEU A 145 2.99 -20.40 -6.90
N LEU A 146 2.24 -20.93 -5.93
CA LEU A 146 1.12 -21.87 -6.18
C LEU A 146 -0.19 -21.18 -6.53
N GLY A 147 -0.25 -19.85 -6.41
CA GLY A 147 -1.45 -19.05 -6.66
C GLY A 147 -2.54 -19.25 -5.60
N ARG A 148 -3.58 -18.40 -5.66
CA ARG A 148 -4.69 -18.37 -4.68
C ARG A 148 -5.74 -19.48 -4.86
N GLY A 149 -5.46 -20.51 -5.66
CA GLY A 149 -6.33 -21.67 -5.80
C GLY A 149 -6.21 -22.56 -4.57
N GLN A 150 -7.32 -22.80 -3.87
CA GLN A 150 -7.33 -23.58 -2.61
C GLN A 150 -6.73 -25.00 -2.73
N GLY A 151 -6.62 -25.58 -3.93
CA GLY A 151 -6.15 -26.95 -4.14
C GLY A 151 -4.67 -27.18 -3.83
N ASP A 152 -3.75 -26.40 -4.42
CA ASP A 152 -2.31 -26.68 -4.33
C ASP A 152 -1.67 -26.19 -3.04
N VAL A 153 -2.17 -25.10 -2.44
CA VAL A 153 -1.71 -24.62 -1.11
C VAL A 153 -2.05 -25.63 -0.01
N THR A 154 -3.12 -26.43 -0.15
CA THR A 154 -3.42 -27.52 0.82
C THR A 154 -2.38 -28.64 0.82
N ARG A 155 -1.55 -28.71 -0.22
CA ARG A 155 -0.47 -29.69 -0.35
C ARG A 155 0.85 -29.20 0.28
N PHE A 156 0.85 -28.04 0.94
CA PHE A 156 2.01 -27.51 1.66
C PHE A 156 1.84 -27.69 3.18
N ALA A 157 2.86 -28.26 3.83
CA ALA A 157 2.87 -28.56 5.26
C ALA A 157 3.44 -27.41 6.10
N GLY A 158 4.29 -26.55 5.51
CA GLY A 158 4.95 -25.45 6.18
C GLY A 158 6.47 -25.47 6.02
N VAL A 159 7.12 -24.57 6.74
CA VAL A 159 8.58 -24.39 6.78
C VAL A 159 9.07 -24.60 8.20
N ALA A 160 10.19 -25.30 8.39
CA ALA A 160 10.85 -25.43 9.69
C ALA A 160 12.31 -25.00 9.62
N ALA A 161 12.70 -24.05 10.47
CA ALA A 161 14.07 -23.58 10.61
C ALA A 161 14.90 -24.48 11.54
N SER A 162 16.14 -24.75 11.12
CA SER A 162 17.14 -25.52 11.88
C SER A 162 18.01 -24.67 12.82
N GLY A 163 18.05 -23.36 12.63
CA GLY A 163 18.97 -22.46 13.34
C GLY A 163 20.43 -22.60 12.91
N ILE A 164 20.69 -23.13 11.70
CA ILE A 164 22.04 -23.27 11.13
C ILE A 164 22.40 -22.00 10.37
N GLY A 165 23.46 -21.31 10.80
CA GLY A 165 24.03 -20.17 10.10
C GLY A 165 25.35 -20.49 9.39
N LEU A 166 25.91 -19.50 8.68
CA LEU A 166 27.21 -19.66 8.01
C LEU A 166 28.35 -19.94 9.01
N ALA A 167 28.26 -19.38 10.23
CA ALA A 167 29.19 -19.63 11.32
C ALA A 167 29.18 -21.09 11.82
N ASP A 168 28.08 -21.82 11.67
CA ASP A 168 28.01 -23.25 12.02
C ASP A 168 28.70 -24.15 10.97
N ILE A 169 29.07 -23.58 9.82
CA ILE A 169 29.74 -24.26 8.69
C ILE A 169 31.21 -23.83 8.59
N VAL A 170 31.52 -22.59 8.98
CA VAL A 170 32.86 -21.99 8.96
C VAL A 170 33.46 -22.03 10.37
N ASP A 171 33.91 -23.21 10.82
CA ASP A 171 34.82 -23.29 11.97
C ASP A 171 36.17 -23.90 11.54
N ASN A 172 37.22 -23.38 12.17
CA ASN A 172 38.62 -23.50 11.79
C ASN A 172 39.09 -24.97 11.74
N GLN A 173 39.78 -25.31 10.64
CA GLN A 173 40.52 -26.57 10.41
C GLN A 173 39.65 -27.84 10.20
N HIS A 174 39.30 -28.10 8.93
CA HIS A 174 39.13 -29.43 8.34
C HIS A 174 38.13 -30.45 8.92
N GLN A 175 37.16 -30.07 9.76
CA GLN A 175 35.95 -30.88 9.95
C GLN A 175 34.82 -30.05 10.58
N PRO A 176 33.56 -30.16 10.11
CA PRO A 176 32.46 -29.44 10.73
C PRO A 176 32.31 -29.88 12.19
N ALA A 177 31.77 -29.01 13.05
CA ALA A 177 31.20 -29.42 14.34
C ALA A 177 29.92 -30.27 14.11
N MET A 178 30.10 -31.42 13.44
CA MET A 178 29.06 -32.28 12.87
C MET A 178 27.95 -32.67 13.85
N PRO A 179 28.21 -32.96 15.15
CA PRO A 179 27.15 -33.43 16.04
C PRO A 179 26.05 -32.38 16.29
N ARG A 180 26.44 -31.11 16.54
CA ARG A 180 25.48 -30.03 16.86
C ARG A 180 24.67 -29.60 15.64
N THR A 181 25.32 -29.47 14.49
CA THR A 181 24.63 -29.12 13.23
C THR A 181 23.67 -30.23 12.80
N ARG A 182 24.08 -31.50 12.95
CA ARG A 182 23.20 -32.65 12.68
C ARG A 182 21.99 -32.66 13.61
N GLU A 183 22.19 -32.43 14.91
CA GLU A 183 21.10 -32.36 15.89
C GLU A 183 20.09 -31.25 15.56
N LYS A 184 20.56 -30.06 15.18
CA LYS A 184 19.73 -28.94 14.70
C LYS A 184 18.84 -29.33 13.51
N ILE A 185 19.41 -30.03 12.51
CA ILE A 185 18.62 -30.54 11.36
C ILE A 185 17.60 -31.58 11.81
N THR A 186 18.00 -32.50 12.71
CA THR A 186 17.10 -33.53 13.23
C THR A 186 15.90 -32.91 13.94
N GLN A 187 16.11 -31.91 14.80
CA GLN A 187 15.05 -31.21 15.52
C GLN A 187 14.08 -30.48 14.56
N ALA A 188 14.60 -29.76 13.56
CA ALA A 188 13.74 -29.08 12.57
C ALA A 188 12.93 -30.08 11.72
N THR A 189 13.55 -31.20 11.34
CA THR A 189 12.88 -32.27 10.59
C THR A 189 11.75 -32.89 11.42
N ALA A 190 12.01 -33.21 12.69
CA ALA A 190 10.99 -33.74 13.60
C ALA A 190 9.84 -32.74 13.79
N LYS A 191 10.13 -31.45 14.05
CA LYS A 191 9.11 -30.38 14.18
C LYS A 191 8.19 -30.35 12.97
N LEU A 192 8.75 -30.42 11.76
CA LEU A 192 7.96 -30.36 10.52
C LEU A 192 7.09 -31.62 10.33
N LEU A 193 7.64 -32.80 10.60
CA LEU A 193 6.90 -34.07 10.52
C LEU A 193 5.78 -34.17 11.58
N GLN A 194 5.94 -33.51 12.73
CA GLN A 194 4.97 -33.47 13.83
C GLN A 194 3.90 -32.37 13.68
N SER A 195 4.14 -31.35 12.85
CA SER A 195 3.24 -30.19 12.68
C SER A 195 1.90 -30.49 11.98
N GLY A 196 1.70 -31.73 11.50
CA GLY A 196 0.57 -32.16 10.69
C GLY A 196 -0.19 -33.37 11.23
N ARG A 197 -1.08 -33.94 10.40
CA ARG A 197 -1.61 -35.29 10.68
C ARG A 197 -0.45 -36.28 10.52
N GLN A 198 -0.33 -37.23 11.45
CA GLN A 198 0.77 -38.19 11.46
C GLN A 198 0.88 -38.90 10.09
N GLY A 199 2.03 -38.75 9.44
CA GLY A 199 2.32 -39.33 8.12
C GLY A 199 1.79 -38.54 6.91
N ASP A 200 1.32 -37.30 7.07
CA ASP A 200 0.81 -36.50 5.94
C ASP A 200 1.90 -35.78 5.14
N VAL A 201 3.10 -35.60 5.68
CA VAL A 201 4.28 -35.07 4.97
C VAL A 201 5.06 -36.23 4.36
N ASN A 202 5.25 -36.24 3.04
CA ASN A 202 6.07 -37.28 2.38
C ASN A 202 7.11 -36.78 1.39
N VAL A 203 7.25 -35.46 1.26
CA VAL A 203 8.33 -34.82 0.52
C VAL A 203 8.89 -33.66 1.36
N LEU A 204 10.20 -33.55 1.45
CA LEU A 204 10.91 -32.46 2.12
C LEU A 204 11.84 -31.77 1.14
N CYS A 205 11.75 -30.45 1.03
CA CYS A 205 12.66 -29.62 0.25
C CYS A 205 13.75 -29.03 1.13
N MET A 206 14.97 -29.02 0.60
CA MET A 206 16.13 -28.38 1.22
C MET A 206 16.10 -26.87 0.93
N GLY A 207 15.73 -26.10 1.94
CA GLY A 207 15.39 -24.68 1.84
C GLY A 207 16.53 -23.73 2.19
N GLY A 208 17.50 -23.61 1.28
CA GLY A 208 18.61 -22.67 1.39
C GLY A 208 19.92 -23.27 0.90
N VAL A 209 20.71 -22.49 0.17
CA VAL A 209 22.02 -22.93 -0.37
C VAL A 209 23.05 -23.31 0.70
N VAL A 210 22.81 -22.92 1.96
CA VAL A 210 23.60 -23.29 3.13
C VAL A 210 23.43 -24.77 3.50
N LEU A 211 22.29 -25.38 3.16
CA LEU A 211 21.97 -26.79 3.50
C LEU A 211 22.38 -27.80 2.43
N VAL A 212 23.09 -27.34 1.39
CA VAL A 212 23.63 -28.14 0.28
C VAL A 212 24.50 -29.27 0.83
N GLY A 213 24.18 -30.52 0.46
CA GLY A 213 24.93 -31.71 0.88
C GLY A 213 24.51 -32.28 2.24
N MET A 214 23.47 -31.74 2.88
CA MET A 214 22.98 -32.20 4.19
C MET A 214 21.72 -33.10 4.09
N GLU A 215 21.35 -33.55 2.89
CA GLU A 215 20.16 -34.36 2.62
C GLU A 215 20.20 -35.69 3.38
N GLY A 216 21.40 -36.25 3.55
CA GLY A 216 21.62 -37.47 4.33
C GLY A 216 21.14 -37.32 5.78
N TRP A 217 21.35 -36.16 6.41
CA TRP A 217 20.92 -35.94 7.80
C TRP A 217 19.41 -35.77 7.92
N VAL A 218 18.77 -35.17 6.91
CA VAL A 218 17.30 -35.10 6.85
C VAL A 218 16.72 -36.51 6.68
N ARG A 219 17.33 -37.37 5.84
CA ARG A 219 16.90 -38.78 5.69
C ARG A 219 17.05 -39.56 6.99
N ASP A 220 18.20 -39.44 7.65
CA ASP A 220 18.45 -40.07 8.95
C ASP A 220 17.44 -39.59 10.00
N ALA A 221 17.11 -38.29 10.02
CA ALA A 221 16.11 -37.73 10.92
C ALA A 221 14.69 -38.25 10.62
N CYS A 222 14.33 -38.44 9.35
CA CYS A 222 13.06 -39.06 8.98
C CYS A 222 12.97 -40.52 9.44
N GLU A 223 14.06 -41.31 9.34
CA GLU A 223 14.11 -42.68 9.85
C GLU A 223 14.05 -42.72 11.39
N ALA A 224 14.66 -41.76 12.07
CA ALA A 224 14.60 -41.64 13.53
C ALA A 224 13.18 -41.31 14.03
N GLU A 225 12.48 -40.39 13.36
CA GLU A 225 11.16 -39.90 13.78
C GLU A 225 10.01 -40.87 13.42
N LEU A 226 10.04 -41.44 12.21
CA LEU A 226 8.94 -42.27 11.69
C LEU A 226 9.25 -43.78 11.70
N GLY A 227 10.47 -44.15 12.09
CA GLY A 227 11.00 -45.51 11.98
C GLY A 227 11.52 -45.84 10.56
N PRO A 228 12.39 -46.87 10.40
CA PRO A 228 13.10 -47.13 9.14
C PRO A 228 12.19 -47.36 7.93
N ALA A 229 11.03 -48.02 8.14
CA ALA A 229 10.12 -48.36 7.05
C ALA A 229 9.31 -47.17 6.51
N GLN A 230 8.98 -46.19 7.36
CA GLN A 230 8.22 -45.00 6.96
C GLN A 230 9.16 -43.84 6.61
N GLY A 231 10.25 -43.66 7.36
CA GLY A 231 11.26 -42.63 7.10
C GLY A 231 11.89 -42.75 5.71
N ARG A 232 12.22 -43.97 5.26
CA ARG A 232 12.75 -44.22 3.89
C ARG A 232 11.79 -43.87 2.76
N LYS A 233 10.50 -43.71 3.05
CA LYS A 233 9.49 -43.31 2.06
C LYS A 233 9.43 -41.80 1.87
N ILE A 234 9.98 -41.02 2.81
CA ILE A 234 10.07 -39.56 2.69
C ILE A 234 11.09 -39.23 1.61
N LYS A 235 10.65 -38.48 0.60
CA LYS A 235 11.53 -38.04 -0.49
C LYS A 235 12.16 -36.70 -0.11
N VAL A 236 13.48 -36.60 -0.23
CA VAL A 236 14.21 -35.33 0.00
C VAL A 236 14.60 -34.73 -1.34
N VAL A 237 14.20 -33.49 -1.58
CA VAL A 237 14.46 -32.73 -2.81
C VAL A 237 15.58 -31.72 -2.55
N ASP A 238 16.71 -31.92 -3.24
CA ASP A 238 17.77 -30.92 -3.31
C ASP A 238 17.39 -29.83 -4.33
N GLN A 239 17.59 -28.58 -3.91
CA GLN A 239 17.19 -27.37 -4.62
C GLN A 239 18.05 -27.10 -5.86
N LEU A 240 19.37 -27.36 -5.80
CA LEU A 240 20.27 -27.14 -6.93
C LEU A 240 20.05 -28.19 -8.01
N ALA A 241 19.88 -29.45 -7.60
CA ALA A 241 19.55 -30.57 -8.47
C ALA A 241 18.20 -30.36 -9.18
N ALA A 242 17.16 -29.98 -8.44
CA ALA A 242 15.86 -29.69 -9.02
C ALA A 242 15.95 -28.56 -10.06
N GLY A 243 16.66 -27.49 -9.73
CA GLY A 243 16.90 -26.36 -10.64
C GLY A 243 17.65 -26.76 -11.91
N MET A 244 18.78 -27.46 -11.77
CA MET A 244 19.62 -27.84 -12.90
C MET A 244 18.97 -28.87 -13.81
N LEU A 245 18.29 -29.89 -13.27
CA LEU A 245 17.56 -30.87 -14.07
C LEU A 245 16.38 -30.23 -14.83
N THR A 246 15.73 -29.24 -14.23
CA THR A 246 14.67 -28.47 -14.91
C THR A 246 15.26 -27.65 -16.05
N LEU A 247 16.41 -27.00 -15.83
CA LEU A 247 17.07 -26.19 -16.85
C LEU A 247 17.62 -27.05 -18.00
N ASP A 248 18.26 -28.19 -17.72
CA ASP A 248 18.73 -29.15 -18.73
C ASP A 248 17.56 -29.64 -19.60
N ALA A 249 16.41 -29.97 -18.99
CA ALA A 249 15.21 -30.37 -19.72
C ALA A 249 14.68 -29.26 -20.67
N LEU A 250 14.67 -28.00 -20.21
CA LEU A 250 14.25 -26.86 -21.03
C LEU A 250 15.21 -26.59 -22.20
N LEU A 251 16.50 -26.78 -21.97
CA LEU A 251 17.54 -26.63 -22.98
C LEU A 251 17.49 -27.75 -24.03
N CYS A 252 17.31 -29.00 -23.60
CA CYS A 252 17.13 -30.15 -24.49
C CYS A 252 15.83 -30.07 -25.32
N GLY A 253 14.76 -29.49 -24.76
CA GLY A 253 13.49 -29.30 -25.46
C GLY A 253 13.57 -28.36 -26.67
N ARG A 254 14.58 -27.50 -26.74
CA ARG A 254 14.82 -26.55 -27.86
C ARG A 254 15.50 -27.19 -29.05
N ASP A 255 16.42 -28.13 -28.83
CA ASP A 255 17.12 -28.83 -29.91
C ASP A 255 16.18 -29.70 -30.76
N VAL A 256 15.03 -30.10 -30.23
CA VAL A 256 14.02 -30.90 -30.95
C VAL A 256 13.17 -30.04 -31.89
N GLN A 257 13.07 -28.73 -31.66
CA GLN A 257 12.22 -27.84 -32.46
C GLN A 257 12.91 -27.24 -33.69
N THR A 258 14.23 -27.37 -33.84
CA THR A 258 14.99 -26.82 -34.99
C THR A 258 15.09 -27.74 -36.20
N SER A 259 14.49 -28.95 -36.18
CA SER A 259 14.52 -29.88 -37.32
C SER A 259 13.20 -30.62 -37.56
N ALA A 260 12.15 -29.91 -37.99
CA ALA A 260 11.09 -30.50 -38.81
C ALA A 260 10.16 -29.41 -39.37
N HIS A 261 9.85 -29.53 -40.67
CA HIS A 261 8.84 -28.76 -41.38
C HIS A 261 7.52 -28.67 -40.62
N SER A 262 6.92 -27.48 -40.65
CA SER A 262 5.59 -27.19 -40.11
C SER A 262 4.55 -28.23 -40.53
N PRO A 263 3.95 -28.96 -39.58
CA PRO A 263 2.61 -29.47 -39.74
C PRO A 263 1.66 -28.43 -39.14
N GLN A 264 0.60 -28.09 -39.87
CA GLN A 264 -0.53 -27.32 -39.33
C GLN A 264 -1.02 -27.92 -38.01
N PRO A 265 -1.52 -27.12 -37.06
CA PRO A 265 -2.05 -27.66 -35.81
C PRO A 265 -3.25 -28.58 -36.11
N PRO A 266 -3.32 -29.76 -35.46
CA PRO A 266 -4.46 -30.64 -35.64
C PRO A 266 -5.69 -29.99 -35.02
N ARG A 267 -6.77 -29.90 -35.82
CA ARG A 267 -8.13 -29.77 -35.30
C ARG A 267 -8.43 -31.01 -34.46
N MET A 268 -8.93 -30.80 -33.24
CA MET A 268 -9.87 -31.63 -32.44
C MET A 268 -9.64 -31.27 -30.96
N THR A 269 -10.61 -31.10 -30.06
CA THR A 269 -12.07 -31.12 -30.03
C THR A 269 -12.44 -30.51 -28.67
N SER A 270 -13.39 -29.57 -28.63
CA SER A 270 -13.84 -28.90 -27.40
C SER A 270 -14.41 -29.85 -26.33
N PRO A 271 -14.09 -29.70 -25.03
CA PRO A 271 -14.83 -30.37 -23.96
C PRO A 271 -16.10 -29.59 -23.59
N ARG A 272 -17.24 -30.26 -23.82
CA ARG A 272 -18.59 -30.18 -23.24
C ARG A 272 -18.98 -28.97 -22.36
N LEU A 273 -19.92 -28.16 -22.88
CA LEU A 273 -20.87 -27.35 -22.11
C LEU A 273 -22.04 -28.25 -21.65
N ARG A 274 -22.04 -28.68 -20.40
CA ARG A 274 -23.24 -29.15 -19.71
C ARG A 274 -23.52 -28.25 -18.54
N ASP A 275 -24.32 -27.22 -18.76
CA ASP A 275 -25.27 -26.81 -17.74
C ASP A 275 -26.44 -25.98 -18.29
N GLN A 276 -27.66 -26.39 -17.89
CA GLN A 276 -28.91 -25.61 -17.82
C GLN A 276 -29.71 -25.20 -19.07
N ARG A 277 -29.58 -25.85 -20.24
CA ARG A 277 -30.65 -25.77 -21.27
C ARG A 277 -31.05 -27.12 -21.86
N PRO A 278 -32.34 -27.37 -22.18
CA PRO A 278 -32.75 -28.54 -22.96
C PRO A 278 -32.10 -28.53 -24.35
N CYS A 279 -31.80 -29.71 -24.92
CA CYS A 279 -31.30 -29.84 -26.30
C CYS A 279 -32.30 -29.25 -27.31
N ASP A 280 -31.83 -28.90 -28.51
CA ASP A 280 -32.63 -28.21 -29.53
C ASP A 280 -33.87 -29.00 -29.94
N ALA A 281 -33.77 -30.33 -30.03
CA ALA A 281 -34.89 -31.22 -30.32
C ALA A 281 -35.95 -31.20 -29.21
N CYS A 282 -35.54 -31.33 -27.94
CA CYS A 282 -36.43 -31.24 -26.79
C CYS A 282 -37.01 -29.83 -26.62
N ARG A 283 -36.24 -28.78 -26.92
CA ARG A 283 -36.67 -27.37 -26.85
C ARG A 283 -37.74 -27.06 -27.89
N THR A 284 -37.53 -27.48 -29.14
CA THR A 284 -38.47 -27.25 -30.26
C THR A 284 -39.81 -27.95 -30.00
N ARG A 285 -39.77 -29.14 -29.40
CA ARG A 285 -40.97 -29.95 -29.11
C ARG A 285 -41.52 -29.77 -27.70
N LYS A 286 -40.92 -28.90 -26.88
CA LYS A 286 -41.25 -28.68 -25.45
C LYS A 286 -41.29 -29.99 -24.62
N ALA A 287 -40.41 -30.93 -24.93
CA ALA A 287 -40.28 -32.20 -24.21
C ALA A 287 -39.21 -32.09 -23.09
N ARG A 288 -39.31 -32.93 -22.06
CA ARG A 288 -38.36 -32.96 -20.94
C ARG A 288 -37.04 -33.60 -21.40
N CYS A 289 -35.92 -32.90 -21.22
CA CYS A 289 -34.58 -33.37 -21.58
C CYS A 289 -33.90 -33.95 -20.34
N LEU A 290 -33.83 -35.29 -20.25
CA LEU A 290 -33.23 -36.04 -19.13
C LEU A 290 -32.16 -36.98 -19.66
N PHE A 291 -31.14 -37.26 -18.84
CA PHE A 291 -30.05 -38.19 -19.17
C PHE A 291 -30.07 -39.36 -18.18
N SER A 292 -29.85 -40.57 -18.68
CA SER A 292 -29.80 -41.80 -17.87
C SER A 292 -28.58 -41.88 -16.93
N SER A 293 -27.49 -41.17 -17.24
CA SER A 293 -26.28 -41.08 -16.41
C SER A 293 -25.43 -39.86 -16.78
N ASP A 294 -24.52 -39.46 -15.88
CA ASP A 294 -23.60 -38.32 -16.10
C ASP A 294 -22.62 -38.54 -17.27
N ASP A 295 -22.48 -39.77 -17.77
CA ASP A 295 -21.63 -40.07 -18.93
C ASP A 295 -22.40 -40.12 -20.26
N ALA A 296 -23.75 -40.13 -20.23
CA ALA A 296 -24.58 -40.31 -21.43
C ALA A 296 -24.56 -39.08 -22.34
N PHE A 297 -24.11 -39.22 -23.59
CA PHE A 297 -23.97 -38.10 -24.54
C PHE A 297 -25.27 -37.65 -25.22
N VAL A 298 -26.31 -38.48 -25.17
CA VAL A 298 -27.62 -38.25 -25.81
C VAL A 298 -28.69 -38.32 -24.73
N CYS A 299 -29.65 -37.39 -24.72
CA CYS A 299 -30.74 -37.42 -23.74
C CYS A 299 -31.69 -38.60 -24.02
N ASP A 300 -32.33 -39.15 -22.99
CA ASP A 300 -33.19 -40.34 -23.06
C ASP A 300 -34.31 -40.19 -24.09
N TRP A 301 -34.86 -38.99 -24.21
CA TRP A 301 -35.94 -38.72 -25.14
C TRP A 301 -35.47 -38.78 -26.60
N CYS A 302 -34.32 -38.16 -26.90
CA CYS A 302 -33.69 -38.23 -28.22
C CYS A 302 -33.22 -39.65 -28.55
N ASN A 303 -32.68 -40.36 -27.55
CA ASN A 303 -32.19 -41.73 -27.70
C ASN A 303 -33.34 -42.70 -28.04
N LYS A 304 -34.45 -42.66 -27.28
CA LYS A 304 -35.64 -43.50 -27.52
C LYS A 304 -36.33 -43.26 -28.85
N ARG A 305 -36.16 -42.08 -29.43
CA ARG A 305 -36.80 -41.69 -30.70
C ARG A 305 -35.83 -41.75 -31.89
N SER A 306 -34.56 -42.09 -31.65
CA SER A 306 -33.49 -42.07 -32.65
C SER A 306 -33.41 -40.73 -33.40
N ILE A 307 -33.41 -39.63 -32.66
CA ILE A 307 -33.30 -38.26 -33.21
C ILE A 307 -32.06 -37.58 -32.65
N ASP A 308 -31.37 -36.80 -33.48
CA ASP A 308 -30.15 -36.09 -33.10
C ASP A 308 -30.37 -35.12 -31.92
N CYS A 309 -29.54 -35.27 -30.88
CA CYS A 309 -29.55 -34.44 -29.67
C CYS A 309 -28.51 -33.32 -29.80
N THR A 310 -28.91 -32.17 -30.36
CA THR A 310 -28.00 -31.06 -30.68
C THR A 310 -28.21 -29.84 -29.78
N TYR A 311 -27.20 -28.95 -29.74
CA TYR A 311 -27.20 -27.68 -28.99
C TYR A 311 -26.66 -26.53 -29.86
N LEU A 312 -26.99 -26.55 -31.15
CA LEU A 312 -26.49 -25.63 -32.17
C LEU A 312 -27.31 -24.35 -32.29
N LEU A 313 -28.57 -24.33 -31.81
CA LEU A 313 -29.45 -23.17 -31.93
C LEU A 313 -29.33 -22.22 -30.74
N SER A 314 -29.08 -20.93 -31.01
CA SER A 314 -29.08 -19.84 -30.03
C SER A 314 -30.50 -19.55 -29.47
N SER A 315 -30.58 -19.01 -28.26
CA SER A 315 -31.84 -18.69 -27.56
C SER A 315 -32.36 -17.30 -27.94
N VAL A 316 -33.60 -17.21 -28.41
CA VAL A 316 -34.30 -15.94 -28.66
C VAL A 316 -35.13 -15.56 -27.41
N PRO A 317 -35.05 -14.31 -26.89
CA PRO A 317 -35.89 -13.85 -25.78
C PRO A 317 -37.38 -13.74 -26.19
N LYS A 318 -38.28 -14.24 -25.33
CA LYS A 318 -39.73 -14.10 -25.50
C LYS A 318 -40.20 -12.70 -25.11
N LYS A 319 -40.91 -12.00 -26.00
CA LYS A 319 -41.84 -10.92 -25.64
C LYS A 319 -42.95 -11.49 -24.74
N ARG A 320 -43.25 -10.83 -23.62
CA ARG A 320 -44.50 -11.06 -22.87
C ARG A 320 -45.16 -9.75 -22.44
N ALA A 321 -46.49 -9.82 -22.44
CA ALA A 321 -47.46 -8.74 -22.49
C ALA A 321 -47.64 -7.97 -21.16
N LEU A 322 -48.15 -6.75 -21.31
CA LEU A 322 -48.64 -5.87 -20.25
C LEU A 322 -49.81 -6.50 -19.48
N PRO A 323 -49.91 -6.31 -18.15
CA PRO A 323 -51.17 -6.36 -17.43
C PRO A 323 -51.71 -4.96 -17.14
N ALA A 324 -53.04 -4.90 -17.12
CA ALA A 324 -53.89 -3.74 -16.97
C ALA A 324 -53.84 -3.12 -15.56
N SER A 325 -54.27 -1.86 -15.54
CA SER A 325 -54.62 -1.01 -14.41
C SER A 325 -55.56 -1.69 -13.40
N ASP A 326 -55.28 -1.51 -12.11
CA ASP A 326 -56.36 -1.28 -11.15
C ASP A 326 -55.90 -0.34 -10.03
N ASP A 327 -56.85 0.51 -9.68
CA ASP A 327 -56.77 1.70 -8.86
C ASP A 327 -57.14 1.38 -7.39
N THR A 328 -56.98 2.37 -6.51
CA THR A 328 -57.52 2.55 -5.14
C THR A 328 -56.59 2.44 -3.91
N THR A 329 -56.18 3.63 -3.45
CA THR A 329 -56.29 4.22 -2.09
C THR A 329 -56.44 3.32 -0.85
N SER A 330 -55.54 3.51 0.13
CA SER A 330 -55.90 4.07 1.46
C SER A 330 -54.69 4.27 2.38
N GLN A 331 -54.66 5.44 3.02
CA GLN A 331 -53.74 5.88 4.08
C GLN A 331 -53.89 5.05 5.36
N LYS A 332 -52.80 4.89 6.12
CA LYS A 332 -52.79 4.93 7.61
C LYS A 332 -51.36 5.05 8.17
N GLN A 333 -51.15 6.09 8.98
CA GLN A 333 -50.00 6.31 9.84
C GLN A 333 -50.09 5.46 11.12
N ALA A 334 -48.94 4.99 11.64
CA ALA A 334 -48.53 4.82 13.05
C ALA A 334 -47.47 3.69 13.18
N PRO A 335 -46.80 3.50 14.34
CA PRO A 335 -45.80 4.36 14.95
C PRO A 335 -44.43 3.64 15.08
N TYR A 336 -43.40 4.43 15.38
CA TYR A 336 -42.01 4.03 15.55
C TYR A 336 -41.82 3.24 16.86
N SER A 337 -41.66 1.91 16.77
CA SER A 337 -40.87 1.09 17.73
C SER A 337 -40.95 -0.38 17.34
N ARG A 338 -39.82 -0.95 16.87
CA ARG A 338 -39.49 -2.36 17.06
C ARG A 338 -38.02 -2.60 16.72
N ARG A 339 -37.23 -2.90 17.76
CA ARG A 339 -35.94 -3.61 17.66
C ARG A 339 -36.09 -4.78 16.68
N ARG A 340 -35.46 -4.69 15.51
CA ARG A 340 -35.34 -5.81 14.58
C ARG A 340 -34.24 -6.73 15.07
N LYS A 341 -34.60 -7.95 15.49
CA LYS A 341 -33.66 -9.06 15.56
C LYS A 341 -33.13 -9.31 14.14
N HIS A 342 -31.82 -9.26 13.96
CA HIS A 342 -31.15 -9.64 12.72
C HIS A 342 -31.38 -11.13 12.47
N THR A 343 -32.35 -11.45 11.61
CA THR A 343 -32.49 -12.77 10.99
C THR A 343 -31.69 -12.77 9.68
N HIS A 344 -30.99 -13.88 9.42
CA HIS A 344 -30.10 -14.12 8.28
C HIS A 344 -30.54 -13.46 6.95
N ASP A 345 -29.57 -12.77 6.35
CA ASP A 345 -29.62 -12.05 5.07
C ASP A 345 -30.02 -12.98 3.92
N THR A 346 -31.32 -12.99 3.59
CA THR A 346 -31.91 -13.79 2.50
C THR A 346 -32.52 -12.90 1.40
N LYS A 347 -32.31 -11.58 1.46
CA LYS A 347 -32.72 -10.70 0.36
C LYS A 347 -31.73 -10.85 -0.80
N PRO A 348 -32.20 -11.00 -2.05
CA PRO A 348 -31.31 -11.07 -3.21
C PRO A 348 -30.52 -9.76 -3.31
N VAL A 349 -29.18 -9.87 -3.40
CA VAL A 349 -28.29 -8.72 -3.63
C VAL A 349 -28.70 -8.05 -4.93
N LEU A 350 -28.96 -6.75 -4.87
CA LEU A 350 -29.44 -5.99 -6.02
C LEU A 350 -28.33 -5.87 -7.06
N THR A 351 -28.53 -6.45 -8.24
CA THR A 351 -27.56 -6.44 -9.34
C THR A 351 -27.70 -5.21 -10.23
N ASN A 352 -28.88 -4.57 -10.26
CA ASN A 352 -29.14 -3.39 -11.06
C ASN A 352 -29.96 -2.35 -10.29
N TYR A 353 -29.33 -1.23 -9.92
CA TYR A 353 -29.97 -0.14 -9.18
C TYR A 353 -31.14 0.54 -9.92
N ALA A 354 -31.28 0.35 -11.24
CA ALA A 354 -32.47 0.79 -11.96
C ALA A 354 -33.76 0.10 -11.47
N GLN A 355 -33.64 -1.06 -10.81
CA GLN A 355 -34.76 -1.83 -10.27
C GLN A 355 -35.17 -1.40 -8.86
N LEU A 356 -34.49 -0.41 -8.25
CA LEU A 356 -34.87 0.12 -6.94
C LEU A 356 -36.26 0.78 -6.99
N SER A 357 -37.12 0.47 -6.03
CA SER A 357 -38.42 1.15 -5.88
C SER A 357 -38.23 2.55 -5.27
N GLY A 358 -39.08 3.51 -5.67
CA GLY A 358 -39.05 4.88 -5.16
C GLY A 358 -37.93 5.77 -5.73
N ASN A 359 -37.71 6.93 -5.11
CA ASN A 359 -36.67 7.89 -5.49
C ASN A 359 -35.35 7.53 -4.79
N SER A 360 -34.54 6.65 -5.39
CA SER A 360 -33.19 6.33 -4.88
C SER A 360 -32.12 7.15 -5.61
N LEU A 361 -31.14 7.66 -4.85
CA LEU A 361 -29.98 8.40 -5.34
C LEU A 361 -29.10 7.58 -6.31
N LEU A 362 -29.23 6.26 -6.29
CA LEU A 362 -28.39 5.31 -7.04
C LEU A 362 -28.85 5.03 -8.48
N LYS A 363 -29.98 5.61 -8.94
CA LYS A 363 -30.55 5.32 -10.27
C LYS A 363 -29.82 5.99 -11.45
N GLU A 364 -29.14 7.08 -11.19
CA GLU A 364 -28.54 7.97 -12.20
C GLU A 364 -27.03 8.15 -12.02
N THR A 365 -26.45 7.45 -11.04
CA THR A 365 -25.01 7.52 -10.78
C THR A 365 -24.20 6.93 -11.92
N LEU A 366 -23.05 7.55 -12.22
CA LEU A 366 -22.06 7.03 -13.16
C LEU A 366 -21.08 6.07 -12.48
N GLY A 367 -20.44 6.50 -11.39
CA GLY A 367 -19.30 5.79 -10.80
C GLY A 367 -19.55 5.02 -9.51
N HIS A 368 -20.75 5.10 -8.91
CA HIS A 368 -21.07 4.41 -7.65
C HIS A 368 -21.92 3.14 -7.83
N LYS A 369 -22.00 2.61 -9.06
CA LYS A 369 -22.62 1.30 -9.33
C LYS A 369 -21.67 0.18 -8.91
N ASN A 370 -22.11 -0.73 -8.03
CA ASN A 370 -21.20 -1.76 -7.49
C ASN A 370 -20.84 -2.86 -8.49
N ARG A 371 -21.61 -3.02 -9.57
CA ARG A 371 -21.49 -4.13 -10.53
C ARG A 371 -21.13 -3.66 -11.95
N GLU A 372 -20.65 -2.43 -12.06
CA GLU A 372 -20.24 -1.81 -13.32
C GLU A 372 -18.94 -1.04 -13.06
N SER A 373 -17.94 -1.26 -13.90
CA SER A 373 -16.67 -0.53 -13.88
C SER A 373 -16.70 0.58 -14.93
N ILE A 374 -15.97 1.67 -14.68
CA ILE A 374 -15.87 2.81 -15.58
C ILE A 374 -14.41 3.12 -15.87
N LEU A 375 -14.13 3.53 -17.10
CA LEU A 375 -12.82 3.98 -17.55
C LEU A 375 -12.98 5.23 -18.41
N VAL A 376 -12.33 6.33 -18.05
CA VAL A 376 -12.30 7.53 -18.90
C VAL A 376 -11.49 7.26 -20.17
N ILE A 377 -11.94 7.78 -21.30
CA ILE A 377 -11.26 7.61 -22.58
C ILE A 377 -10.47 8.88 -22.89
N GLY A 378 -9.14 8.75 -22.93
CA GLY A 378 -8.23 9.83 -23.25
C GLY A 378 -8.23 10.21 -24.74
N ALA A 379 -7.91 11.47 -25.05
CA ALA A 379 -7.93 11.99 -26.41
C ALA A 379 -6.93 11.33 -27.37
N THR A 380 -5.86 10.72 -26.84
CA THR A 380 -4.82 10.04 -27.61
C THR A 380 -5.00 8.52 -27.68
N THR A 381 -6.14 7.99 -27.23
CA THR A 381 -6.45 6.56 -27.33
C THR A 381 -6.78 6.17 -28.78
N ASP A 382 -7.04 4.88 -29.03
CA ASP A 382 -7.51 4.37 -30.32
C ASP A 382 -8.97 4.77 -30.65
N PHE A 383 -9.59 5.60 -29.80
CA PHE A 383 -10.92 6.14 -29.96
C PHE A 383 -10.89 7.67 -29.93
N ASP A 384 -11.26 8.30 -31.04
CA ASP A 384 -11.43 9.75 -31.13
C ASP A 384 -12.88 10.15 -30.81
N PRO A 385 -13.13 10.92 -29.74
CA PRO A 385 -14.46 11.41 -29.36
C PRO A 385 -15.24 12.11 -30.49
N SER A 386 -14.55 12.77 -31.41
CA SER A 386 -15.17 13.49 -32.53
C SER A 386 -15.99 12.59 -33.45
N LEU A 387 -15.64 11.29 -33.51
CA LEU A 387 -16.36 10.26 -34.28
C LEU A 387 -17.80 10.04 -33.79
N THR A 388 -18.12 10.48 -32.57
CA THR A 388 -19.42 10.24 -31.96
C THR A 388 -20.37 11.44 -31.97
N ARG A 389 -19.93 12.58 -32.54
CA ARG A 389 -20.72 13.82 -32.61
C ARG A 389 -22.04 13.63 -33.35
N SER A 390 -22.07 12.81 -34.40
CA SER A 390 -23.25 12.55 -35.23
C SER A 390 -24.11 11.38 -34.72
N LEU A 391 -23.68 10.67 -33.68
CA LEU A 391 -24.40 9.51 -33.16
C LEU A 391 -25.61 9.96 -32.31
N SER A 392 -26.66 9.15 -32.30
CA SER A 392 -27.83 9.37 -31.45
C SER A 392 -27.59 8.80 -30.05
N TRP A 393 -27.77 9.63 -29.02
CA TRP A 393 -27.56 9.26 -27.63
C TRP A 393 -28.89 9.22 -26.88
N ASN A 394 -29.03 8.32 -25.91
CA ASN A 394 -30.21 8.29 -25.06
C ASN A 394 -30.21 9.46 -24.06
N THR A 395 -31.29 9.60 -23.28
CA THR A 395 -31.43 10.65 -22.25
C THR A 395 -30.37 10.58 -21.15
N LYS A 396 -29.75 9.41 -20.96
CA LYS A 396 -28.63 9.21 -20.05
C LYS A 396 -27.28 9.38 -20.73
N GLY A 397 -27.20 9.88 -21.96
CA GLY A 397 -25.94 10.04 -22.70
C GLY A 397 -25.19 8.72 -22.91
N GLU A 398 -25.88 7.61 -23.11
CA GLU A 398 -25.31 6.28 -23.38
C GLU A 398 -25.55 5.85 -24.83
N LEU A 399 -24.58 5.10 -25.36
CA LEU A 399 -24.63 4.45 -26.66
C LEU A 399 -24.42 2.93 -26.47
N SER A 400 -25.53 2.18 -26.43
CA SER A 400 -25.55 0.75 -26.07
C SER A 400 -24.99 -0.19 -27.17
N ASN A 401 -24.87 0.29 -28.41
CA ASN A 401 -24.46 -0.53 -29.57
C ASN A 401 -22.98 -0.32 -29.97
N PHE A 402 -22.14 0.25 -29.11
CA PHE A 402 -20.74 0.51 -29.44
C PHE A 402 -19.92 -0.79 -29.54
N ARG A 403 -19.75 -1.52 -28.43
CA ARG A 403 -19.07 -2.83 -28.36
C ARG A 403 -19.60 -3.67 -27.18
N PRO A 404 -20.72 -4.37 -27.29
CA PRO A 404 -21.26 -5.18 -26.20
C PRO A 404 -20.23 -6.20 -25.65
N PRO A 405 -20.10 -6.38 -24.32
CA PRO A 405 -20.97 -5.84 -23.26
C PRO A 405 -20.63 -4.41 -22.80
N GLN A 406 -19.63 -3.77 -23.40
CA GLN A 406 -19.24 -2.40 -23.04
C GLN A 406 -20.21 -1.38 -23.63
N THR A 407 -20.47 -0.32 -22.86
CA THR A 407 -21.32 0.80 -23.27
C THR A 407 -20.48 2.07 -23.24
N LEU A 408 -20.62 2.91 -24.26
CA LEU A 408 -20.01 4.23 -24.27
C LEU A 408 -20.96 5.22 -23.58
N ARG A 409 -20.45 5.97 -22.60
CA ARG A 409 -21.19 6.93 -21.79
C ARG A 409 -20.53 8.30 -21.87
N ARG A 410 -21.29 9.34 -22.20
CA ARG A 410 -20.82 10.74 -22.23
C ARG A 410 -21.53 11.62 -21.19
N PRO A 411 -20.94 11.91 -20.03
CA PRO A 411 -21.60 12.78 -19.06
C PRO A 411 -21.76 14.23 -19.56
N ASN A 412 -20.91 14.69 -20.47
CA ASN A 412 -20.99 15.95 -21.17
C ASN A 412 -20.49 15.76 -22.63
N PRO A 413 -20.43 16.81 -23.48
CA PRO A 413 -19.97 16.65 -24.87
C PRO A 413 -18.47 16.33 -25.05
N THR A 414 -17.63 16.59 -24.05
CA THR A 414 -16.16 16.50 -24.17
C THR A 414 -15.58 15.25 -23.52
N THR A 415 -16.20 14.77 -22.44
CA THR A 415 -15.73 13.63 -21.64
C THR A 415 -16.47 12.36 -22.03
N HIS A 416 -15.71 11.28 -22.24
CA HIS A 416 -16.24 9.98 -22.63
C HIS A 416 -15.73 8.91 -21.68
N PHE A 417 -16.62 8.00 -21.30
CA PHE A 417 -16.35 6.85 -20.45
C PHE A 417 -16.72 5.57 -21.17
N MET A 418 -15.87 4.57 -21.04
CA MET A 418 -16.23 3.18 -21.28
C MET A 418 -16.79 2.60 -20.00
N THR A 419 -18.03 2.10 -20.04
CA THR A 419 -18.62 1.37 -18.92
C THR A 419 -18.69 -0.12 -19.26
N ARG A 420 -18.42 -0.97 -18.28
CA ARG A 420 -18.45 -2.43 -18.45
C ARG A 420 -19.13 -3.08 -17.24
N PRO A 421 -20.19 -3.89 -17.44
CA PRO A 421 -20.74 -4.69 -16.36
C PRO A 421 -19.77 -5.80 -15.94
N ASP A 422 -19.76 -6.11 -14.64
CA ASP A 422 -18.98 -7.22 -14.09
C ASP A 422 -19.57 -8.57 -14.52
N SER A 423 -18.71 -9.55 -14.81
CA SER A 423 -19.12 -10.94 -15.10
C SER A 423 -19.62 -11.64 -13.85
N GLN A 424 -20.34 -12.75 -14.01
CA GLN A 424 -20.86 -13.49 -12.86
C GLN A 424 -19.74 -14.06 -11.97
N GLU A 425 -18.62 -14.47 -12.58
CA GLU A 425 -17.43 -14.96 -11.88
C GLU A 425 -16.76 -13.83 -11.09
N GLU A 426 -16.64 -12.64 -11.68
CA GLU A 426 -16.09 -11.45 -11.01
C GLU A 426 -16.94 -11.06 -9.80
N ILE A 427 -18.27 -11.08 -9.95
CA ILE A 427 -19.22 -10.81 -8.87
C ILE A 427 -19.09 -11.85 -7.75
N ALA A 428 -19.03 -13.14 -8.09
CA ALA A 428 -18.90 -14.21 -7.11
C ALA A 428 -17.59 -14.10 -6.31
N ALA A 429 -16.47 -13.82 -6.97
CA ALA A 429 -15.18 -13.62 -6.31
C ALA A 429 -15.20 -12.41 -5.35
N GLU A 430 -15.83 -11.31 -5.75
CA GLU A 430 -15.98 -10.12 -4.90
C GLU A 430 -16.83 -10.39 -3.66
N LEU A 431 -17.92 -11.17 -3.82
CA LEU A 431 -18.77 -11.58 -2.69
C LEU A 431 -18.02 -12.44 -1.67
N VAL A 432 -17.15 -13.35 -2.13
CA VAL A 432 -16.29 -14.14 -1.23
C VAL A 432 -15.39 -13.23 -0.39
N ASN A 433 -14.81 -12.20 -1.00
CA ASN A 433 -13.98 -11.22 -0.30
C ASN A 433 -14.78 -10.39 0.72
N LEU A 434 -15.99 -9.94 0.35
CA LEU A 434 -16.89 -9.22 1.26
C LEU A 434 -17.31 -10.09 2.45
N ASP A 435 -17.66 -11.35 2.21
CA ASP A 435 -18.00 -12.30 3.26
C ASP A 435 -16.82 -12.55 4.19
N ALA A 436 -15.59 -12.65 3.66
CA ALA A 436 -14.38 -12.80 4.46
C ALA A 436 -14.14 -11.60 5.37
N ILE A 437 -14.30 -10.37 4.87
CA ILE A 437 -14.18 -9.13 5.66
C ILE A 437 -15.26 -9.07 6.75
N GLU A 438 -16.52 -9.32 6.40
CA GLU A 438 -17.62 -9.27 7.35
C GLU A 438 -17.50 -10.35 8.44
N ASN A 439 -17.10 -11.57 8.06
CA ASN A 439 -16.87 -12.66 9.01
C ASN A 439 -15.69 -12.35 9.96
N PHE A 440 -14.69 -11.59 9.51
CA PHE A 440 -13.54 -11.22 10.34
C PHE A 440 -13.93 -10.35 11.55
N VAL A 441 -14.92 -9.47 11.38
CA VAL A 441 -15.34 -8.52 12.41
C VAL A 441 -16.65 -8.89 13.10
N ARG A 442 -17.35 -9.94 12.65
CA ARG A 442 -18.66 -10.30 13.19
C ARG A 442 -18.57 -10.57 14.71
N PRO A 443 -19.53 -10.06 15.53
CA PRO A 443 -20.75 -9.32 15.18
C PRO A 443 -20.62 -7.78 15.17
N HIS A 444 -19.40 -7.24 15.16
CA HIS A 444 -19.10 -5.84 15.42
C HIS A 444 -19.29 -4.88 14.22
N GLY A 445 -19.54 -5.41 13.02
CA GLY A 445 -19.63 -4.63 11.78
C GLY A 445 -20.49 -3.35 11.87
N PRO A 446 -21.77 -3.42 12.29
CA PRO A 446 -22.63 -2.24 12.36
C PRO A 446 -22.11 -1.13 13.27
N GLU A 447 -21.48 -1.51 14.39
CA GLU A 447 -20.95 -0.57 15.36
C GLU A 447 -19.64 0.06 14.89
N LEU A 448 -18.81 -0.69 14.15
CA LEU A 448 -17.65 -0.14 13.45
C LEU A 448 -18.07 0.89 12.39
N VAL A 449 -19.11 0.61 11.59
CA VAL A 449 -19.67 1.59 10.63
C VAL A 449 -20.13 2.85 11.36
N ARG A 450 -20.87 2.71 12.47
CA ARG A 450 -21.31 3.85 13.29
C ARG A 450 -20.11 4.67 13.79
N THR A 451 -19.09 4.01 14.31
CA THR A 451 -17.88 4.63 14.85
C THR A 451 -17.12 5.42 13.77
N TYR A 452 -16.95 4.84 12.57
CA TYR A 452 -16.32 5.53 11.44
C TYR A 452 -17.02 6.85 11.09
N PHE A 453 -18.35 6.80 10.89
CA PHE A 453 -19.12 7.98 10.48
C PHE A 453 -19.25 9.04 11.59
N ARG A 454 -19.02 8.65 12.85
CA ARG A 454 -19.06 9.53 14.02
C ARG A 454 -17.73 10.26 14.27
N ILE A 455 -16.60 9.60 13.99
CA ILE A 455 -15.27 10.08 14.41
C ILE A 455 -14.40 10.50 13.22
N VAL A 456 -14.32 9.67 12.18
CA VAL A 456 -13.39 9.87 11.06
C VAL A 456 -14.02 10.71 9.95
N HIS A 457 -15.21 10.32 9.51
CA HIS A 457 -15.89 10.92 8.37
C HIS A 457 -16.07 12.45 8.47
N PRO A 458 -16.35 13.05 9.64
CA PRO A 458 -16.45 14.52 9.75
C PRO A 458 -15.19 15.25 9.26
N SER A 459 -14.00 14.73 9.59
CA SER A 459 -12.71 15.34 9.23
C SER A 459 -12.16 14.86 7.89
N PHE A 460 -12.56 13.67 7.41
CA PHE A 460 -12.17 13.13 6.11
C PHE A 460 -13.39 12.66 5.30
N PRO A 461 -14.27 13.58 4.86
CA PRO A 461 -15.62 13.28 4.36
C PRO A 461 -15.65 12.81 2.90
N ILE A 462 -14.78 11.89 2.50
CA ILE A 462 -14.67 11.47 1.08
C ILE A 462 -15.73 10.45 0.65
N LEU A 463 -16.48 9.89 1.60
CA LEU A 463 -17.65 9.05 1.36
C LEU A 463 -18.93 9.88 1.30
N HIS A 464 -20.03 9.27 0.84
CA HIS A 464 -21.36 9.83 1.04
C HIS A 464 -22.10 9.00 2.09
N LYS A 465 -22.30 9.56 3.30
CA LYS A 465 -22.86 8.84 4.46
C LYS A 465 -24.18 8.15 4.14
N ASN A 466 -25.17 8.88 3.61
CA ASN A 466 -26.48 8.30 3.33
C ASN A 466 -26.44 7.19 2.27
N VAL A 467 -25.68 7.36 1.19
CA VAL A 467 -25.51 6.33 0.14
C VAL A 467 -24.83 5.08 0.70
N PHE A 468 -23.78 5.24 1.52
CA PHE A 468 -23.10 4.12 2.16
C PHE A 468 -24.03 3.37 3.11
N LEU A 469 -24.71 4.08 4.00
CA LEU A 469 -25.62 3.50 4.99
C LEU A 469 -26.85 2.85 4.35
N GLU A 470 -27.36 3.41 3.25
CA GLU A 470 -28.47 2.83 2.47
C GLU A 470 -28.05 1.48 1.87
N LYS A 471 -26.86 1.39 1.26
CA LYS A 471 -26.30 0.14 0.73
C LYS A 471 -26.06 -0.88 1.85
N TYR A 472 -25.34 -0.48 2.89
CA TYR A 472 -25.02 -1.34 4.02
C TYR A 472 -26.27 -1.88 4.73
N GLY A 473 -27.28 -1.03 4.93
CA GLY A 473 -28.55 -1.39 5.55
C GLY A 473 -29.40 -2.37 4.72
N ARG A 474 -29.18 -2.46 3.40
CA ARG A 474 -29.74 -3.54 2.57
C ARG A 474 -28.91 -4.81 2.68
N SER A 475 -27.61 -4.70 2.43
CA SER A 475 -26.62 -5.76 2.66
C SER A 475 -25.20 -5.19 2.50
N TYR A 476 -24.26 -5.59 3.35
CA TYR A 476 -22.84 -5.26 3.18
C TYR A 476 -22.29 -5.71 1.82
N ARG A 477 -22.94 -6.70 1.17
CA ARG A 477 -22.62 -7.20 -0.18
C ARG A 477 -22.90 -6.21 -1.32
N GLU A 478 -23.52 -5.07 -1.03
CA GLU A 478 -23.69 -3.95 -1.98
C GLU A 478 -22.52 -2.95 -1.97
N LEU A 479 -21.54 -3.14 -1.09
CA LEU A 479 -20.31 -2.35 -1.02
C LEU A 479 -19.17 -3.06 -1.77
N THR A 480 -18.06 -2.35 -1.95
CA THR A 480 -16.80 -2.93 -2.44
C THR A 480 -15.99 -3.49 -1.26
N PRO A 481 -15.23 -4.59 -1.43
CA PRO A 481 -14.39 -5.15 -0.36
C PRO A 481 -13.45 -4.12 0.25
N VAL A 482 -12.74 -3.34 -0.58
CA VAL A 482 -11.79 -2.33 -0.12
C VAL A 482 -12.50 -1.25 0.70
N GLY A 483 -13.59 -0.69 0.18
CA GLY A 483 -14.39 0.33 0.86
C GLY A 483 -14.92 -0.12 2.23
N LEU A 484 -15.45 -1.35 2.33
CA LEU A 484 -15.95 -1.88 3.61
C LEU A 484 -14.80 -2.18 4.59
N GLY A 485 -13.77 -2.86 4.10
CA GLY A 485 -12.61 -3.23 4.91
C GLY A 485 -11.89 -2.01 5.48
N ALA A 486 -11.67 -0.97 4.68
CA ALA A 486 -11.03 0.27 5.13
C ALA A 486 -11.83 1.01 6.22
N VAL A 487 -13.16 1.05 6.08
CA VAL A 487 -14.06 1.61 7.12
C VAL A 487 -13.91 0.84 8.43
N TYR A 488 -13.88 -0.50 8.38
CA TYR A 488 -13.68 -1.34 9.58
C TYR A 488 -12.30 -1.13 10.20
N ILE A 489 -11.24 -1.19 9.42
CA ILE A 489 -9.85 -1.04 9.90
C ILE A 489 -9.68 0.30 10.61
N LEU A 490 -10.13 1.39 10.00
CA LEU A 490 -9.93 2.71 10.58
C LEU A 490 -10.81 2.92 11.82
N ALA A 491 -12.05 2.43 11.82
CA ALA A 491 -12.94 2.48 13.00
C ALA A 491 -12.37 1.72 14.21
N MET A 492 -11.62 0.64 13.99
CA MET A 492 -11.00 -0.15 15.07
C MET A 492 -10.01 0.66 15.91
N ASN A 493 -9.48 1.78 15.42
CA ASN A 493 -8.63 2.68 16.22
C ASN A 493 -9.39 3.32 17.39
N TRP A 494 -10.71 3.45 17.28
CA TRP A 494 -11.59 4.01 18.31
C TRP A 494 -12.50 2.95 18.95
N TRP A 495 -12.03 1.71 19.03
CA TRP A 495 -12.77 0.59 19.63
C TRP A 495 -13.30 0.90 21.05
N SER A 496 -12.51 1.60 21.87
CA SER A 496 -12.88 1.99 23.24
C SER A 496 -13.97 3.06 23.32
N TYR A 497 -14.22 3.81 22.24
CA TYR A 497 -15.24 4.87 22.20
C TYR A 497 -16.66 4.34 21.98
N SER A 498 -16.81 3.05 21.68
CA SER A 498 -18.11 2.40 21.66
C SER A 498 -18.27 1.59 22.94
N THR A 499 -19.33 1.89 23.71
CA THR A 499 -19.68 1.14 24.91
C THR A 499 -20.02 -0.33 24.62
N VAL A 500 -20.36 -0.65 23.37
CA VAL A 500 -20.64 -2.02 22.93
C VAL A 500 -19.34 -2.75 22.59
N LEU A 501 -18.44 -2.09 21.85
CA LEU A 501 -17.16 -2.69 21.43
C LEU A 501 -16.17 -2.80 22.59
N SER A 502 -16.09 -1.80 23.46
CA SER A 502 -15.15 -1.76 24.58
C SER A 502 -15.23 -2.98 25.51
N ASN A 503 -16.40 -3.62 25.58
CA ASN A 503 -16.65 -4.83 26.37
C ASN A 503 -16.37 -6.15 25.61
N SER A 504 -15.82 -6.07 24.39
CA SER A 504 -15.56 -7.20 23.51
C SER A 504 -14.09 -7.25 23.08
N PRO A 505 -13.53 -8.44 22.79
CA PRO A 505 -12.17 -8.56 22.30
C PRO A 505 -12.04 -7.90 20.92
N LYS A 506 -11.03 -7.03 20.77
CA LYS A 506 -10.73 -6.34 19.51
C LYS A 506 -10.08 -7.32 18.51
N PRO A 507 -10.61 -7.48 17.28
CA PRO A 507 -9.97 -8.27 16.22
C PRO A 507 -8.61 -7.72 15.81
N ASP A 508 -7.76 -8.56 15.20
CA ASP A 508 -6.45 -8.11 14.69
C ASP A 508 -6.62 -7.22 13.46
N ALA A 509 -6.47 -5.90 13.68
CA ALA A 509 -6.58 -4.91 12.63
C ALA A 509 -5.49 -5.06 11.56
N LYS A 510 -4.28 -5.53 11.90
CA LYS A 510 -3.17 -5.70 10.94
C LYS A 510 -3.42 -6.86 9.99
N GLU A 511 -4.01 -7.95 10.50
CA GLU A 511 -4.38 -9.08 9.65
C GLU A 511 -5.47 -8.68 8.63
N LEU A 512 -6.49 -7.93 9.08
CA LEU A 512 -7.52 -7.40 8.19
C LEU A 512 -6.93 -6.42 7.16
N GLU A 513 -6.04 -5.53 7.59
CA GLU A 513 -5.34 -4.58 6.72
C GLU A 513 -4.57 -5.26 5.59
N SER A 514 -3.78 -6.30 5.91
CA SER A 514 -3.04 -7.08 4.90
C SER A 514 -3.97 -7.70 3.85
N LYS A 515 -5.10 -8.27 4.27
CA LYS A 515 -6.10 -8.85 3.37
C LYS A 515 -6.73 -7.79 2.47
N VAL A 516 -7.14 -6.65 3.04
CA VAL A 516 -7.78 -5.56 2.31
C VAL A 516 -6.82 -4.91 1.31
N LEU A 517 -5.54 -4.75 1.69
CA LEU A 517 -4.51 -4.23 0.79
C LEU A 517 -4.31 -5.15 -0.42
N SER A 518 -4.27 -6.46 -0.21
CA SER A 518 -4.25 -7.44 -1.29
C SER A 518 -5.47 -7.31 -2.23
N MET A 519 -6.67 -7.11 -1.68
CA MET A 519 -7.89 -6.93 -2.48
C MET A 519 -7.89 -5.62 -3.28
N LEU A 520 -7.27 -4.56 -2.75
CA LEU A 520 -7.08 -3.30 -3.47
C LEU A 520 -6.23 -3.51 -4.74
N PHE A 521 -5.13 -4.26 -4.63
CA PHE A 521 -4.33 -4.63 -5.79
C PHE A 521 -5.06 -5.54 -6.77
N ASP A 522 -6.12 -6.25 -6.41
CA ASP A 522 -6.93 -6.98 -7.40
C ASP A 522 -7.95 -6.07 -8.10
N SER A 523 -8.38 -4.99 -7.42
CA SER A 523 -9.45 -4.08 -7.91
C SER A 523 -9.03 -3.21 -9.10
N HIS A 524 -7.73 -2.95 -9.31
CA HIS A 524 -7.24 -2.05 -10.36
C HIS A 524 -7.64 -2.45 -11.79
N ARG A 525 -7.96 -3.72 -12.03
CA ARG A 525 -8.42 -4.22 -13.33
C ARG A 525 -9.83 -3.73 -13.69
N ARG A 526 -10.62 -3.35 -12.68
CA ARG A 526 -12.01 -2.91 -12.79
C ARG A 526 -12.32 -1.89 -11.69
N PRO A 527 -11.59 -0.76 -11.65
CA PRO A 527 -11.66 0.15 -10.53
C PRO A 527 -13.05 0.78 -10.44
N LYS A 528 -13.53 1.00 -9.22
CA LYS A 528 -14.73 1.77 -8.91
C LYS A 528 -14.36 2.94 -8.02
N ILE A 529 -15.21 3.96 -7.98
CA ILE A 529 -14.99 5.11 -7.08
C ILE A 529 -14.91 4.65 -5.62
N SER A 530 -15.74 3.67 -5.23
CA SER A 530 -15.71 3.07 -3.89
C SER A 530 -14.38 2.37 -3.57
N ASP A 531 -13.69 1.79 -4.56
CA ASP A 531 -12.38 1.17 -4.35
C ASP A 531 -11.30 2.23 -4.12
N LEU A 532 -11.32 3.32 -4.90
CA LEU A 532 -10.43 4.46 -4.71
C LEU A 532 -10.67 5.15 -3.36
N GLN A 533 -11.93 5.37 -3.00
CA GLN A 533 -12.32 5.89 -1.68
C GLN A 533 -11.80 4.98 -0.57
N GLY A 534 -12.03 3.67 -0.68
CA GLY A 534 -11.52 2.68 0.26
C GLY A 534 -9.99 2.71 0.38
N GLY A 535 -9.28 2.80 -0.75
CA GLY A 535 -7.84 2.94 -0.78
C GLY A 535 -7.33 4.21 -0.08
N LEU A 536 -7.97 5.37 -0.34
CA LEU A 536 -7.62 6.63 0.32
C LEU A 536 -7.90 6.61 1.83
N VAL A 537 -9.01 5.98 2.25
CA VAL A 537 -9.30 5.75 3.69
C VAL A 537 -8.27 4.81 4.30
N LEU A 538 -7.94 3.71 3.63
CA LEU A 538 -6.95 2.73 4.09
C LEU A 538 -5.58 3.37 4.27
N MET A 539 -5.17 4.27 3.36
CA MET A 539 -3.91 5.02 3.44
C MET A 539 -3.80 5.93 4.67
N GLN A 540 -4.92 6.22 5.37
CA GLN A 540 -4.88 6.93 6.65
C GLN A 540 -4.47 6.02 7.82
N SER A 541 -4.42 4.70 7.62
CA SER A 541 -3.82 3.78 8.59
C SER A 541 -2.30 3.96 8.62
N PRO A 542 -1.66 4.09 9.79
CA PRO A 542 -0.22 4.32 9.92
C PRO A 542 0.66 3.29 9.19
N ASN A 543 0.19 2.05 9.02
CA ASN A 543 1.00 0.95 8.48
C ASN A 543 0.71 0.64 7.00
N ALA A 544 -0.37 1.17 6.43
CA ALA A 544 -0.77 0.86 5.05
C ALA A 544 -0.06 1.75 4.02
N GLY A 545 0.45 2.91 4.44
CA GLY A 545 0.99 3.95 3.55
C GLY A 545 2.30 3.58 2.86
N SER A 546 2.36 3.71 1.54
CA SER A 546 3.62 3.71 0.78
C SER A 546 3.60 4.66 -0.42
N TRP A 547 4.79 5.06 -0.88
CA TRP A 547 4.95 5.86 -2.09
C TRP A 547 4.36 5.16 -3.32
N ALA A 548 4.65 3.87 -3.50
CA ALA A 548 4.15 3.09 -4.63
C ALA A 548 2.62 2.98 -4.62
N LEU A 549 2.01 2.82 -3.44
CA LEU A 549 0.55 2.77 -3.31
C LEU A 549 -0.10 4.12 -3.61
N THR A 550 0.55 5.24 -3.26
CA THR A 550 0.10 6.58 -3.67
C THR A 550 0.02 6.67 -5.20
N GLY A 551 1.09 6.27 -5.91
CA GLY A 551 1.08 6.22 -7.38
C GLY A 551 0.02 5.31 -7.97
N HIS A 552 -0.25 4.16 -7.32
CA HIS A 552 -1.32 3.25 -7.71
C HIS A 552 -2.71 3.91 -7.61
N LEU A 553 -2.99 4.61 -6.50
CA LEU A 553 -4.26 5.32 -6.31
C LEU A 553 -4.40 6.51 -7.28
N VAL A 554 -3.30 7.20 -7.61
CA VAL A 554 -3.31 8.26 -8.64
C VAL A 554 -3.71 7.68 -10.00
N ALA A 555 -3.11 6.55 -10.40
CA ALA A 555 -3.48 5.87 -11.64
C ALA A 555 -4.94 5.38 -11.64
N MET A 556 -5.44 4.85 -10.52
CA MET A 556 -6.87 4.51 -10.37
C MET A 556 -7.77 5.75 -10.50
N GLY A 557 -7.39 6.87 -9.89
CA GLY A 557 -8.11 8.14 -10.00
C GLY A 557 -8.19 8.65 -11.43
N GLN A 558 -7.07 8.59 -12.17
CA GLN A 558 -7.02 8.94 -13.59
C GLN A 558 -7.92 8.03 -14.42
N ASN A 559 -7.87 6.71 -14.21
CA ASN A 559 -8.77 5.76 -14.88
C ASN A 559 -10.25 6.09 -14.64
N LEU A 560 -10.60 6.54 -13.43
CA LEU A 560 -11.96 6.88 -13.03
C LEU A 560 -12.39 8.30 -13.45
N GLY A 561 -11.49 9.08 -14.08
CA GLY A 561 -11.73 10.48 -14.46
C GLY A 561 -11.92 11.41 -13.26
N ILE A 562 -11.23 11.14 -12.15
CA ILE A 562 -11.32 11.93 -10.91
C ILE A 562 -10.60 13.28 -11.05
N ASN A 563 -9.61 13.37 -11.93
CA ASN A 563 -8.83 14.58 -12.23
C ASN A 563 -9.50 15.52 -13.26
N VAL A 564 -10.77 15.28 -13.63
CA VAL A 564 -11.49 16.02 -14.68
C VAL A 564 -12.63 16.85 -14.08
N ASP A 565 -12.85 18.07 -14.58
CA ASP A 565 -13.98 18.90 -14.14
C ASP A 565 -15.31 18.20 -14.40
N CYS A 566 -16.06 17.97 -13.32
CA CYS A 566 -17.37 17.31 -13.38
C CYS A 566 -18.56 18.27 -13.28
N THR A 567 -18.33 19.60 -13.28
CA THR A 567 -19.37 20.62 -13.07
C THR A 567 -20.56 20.46 -14.01
N ASP A 568 -20.30 20.26 -15.31
CA ASP A 568 -21.33 20.15 -16.36
C ASP A 568 -21.75 18.70 -16.66
N TRP A 569 -21.39 17.75 -15.80
CA TRP A 569 -21.71 16.35 -16.03
C TRP A 569 -23.17 16.05 -15.71
N GLN A 570 -23.82 15.30 -16.61
CA GLN A 570 -25.15 14.72 -16.42
C GLN A 570 -25.11 13.54 -15.44
N VAL A 571 -24.76 13.83 -14.18
CA VAL A 571 -24.78 12.92 -13.03
C VAL A 571 -25.43 13.66 -11.85
N PRO A 572 -25.93 12.95 -10.82
CA PRO A 572 -26.52 13.61 -9.66
C PRO A 572 -25.56 14.57 -8.94
N ASP A 573 -26.09 15.66 -8.41
CA ASP A 573 -25.31 16.70 -7.72
C ASP A 573 -24.46 16.14 -6.56
N TRP A 574 -25.03 15.20 -5.81
CA TRP A 574 -24.32 14.53 -4.72
C TRP A 574 -23.09 13.74 -5.23
N GLU A 575 -23.13 13.18 -6.44
CA GLU A 575 -21.99 12.47 -7.03
C GLU A 575 -20.91 13.46 -7.48
N ARG A 576 -21.30 14.63 -8.04
CA ARG A 576 -20.34 15.70 -8.37
C ARG A 576 -19.59 16.16 -7.12
N GLY A 577 -20.31 16.42 -6.03
CA GLY A 577 -19.71 16.79 -4.75
C GLY A 577 -18.73 15.72 -4.24
N VAL A 578 -19.11 14.42 -4.29
CA VAL A 578 -18.22 13.32 -3.87
C VAL A 578 -16.98 13.24 -4.77
N ARG A 579 -17.13 13.36 -6.09
CA ARG A 579 -15.99 13.33 -7.03
C ARG A 579 -14.98 14.43 -6.72
N LYS A 580 -15.45 15.67 -6.48
CA LYS A 580 -14.57 16.77 -6.06
C LYS A 580 -13.86 16.46 -4.74
N ARG A 581 -14.57 15.97 -3.72
CA ARG A 581 -13.93 15.62 -2.43
C ARG A 581 -12.90 14.52 -2.55
N VAL A 582 -13.19 13.46 -3.33
CA VAL A 582 -12.26 12.36 -3.59
C VAL A 582 -11.04 12.84 -4.38
N ALA A 583 -11.25 13.72 -5.37
CA ALA A 583 -10.17 14.30 -6.14
C ALA A 583 -9.21 15.10 -5.26
N TRP A 584 -9.73 16.04 -4.46
CA TRP A 584 -8.89 16.84 -3.58
C TRP A 584 -8.24 16.00 -2.47
N ALA A 585 -8.88 14.94 -1.98
CA ALA A 585 -8.23 13.99 -1.08
C ALA A 585 -7.08 13.20 -1.76
N LEU A 586 -7.24 12.83 -3.03
CA LEU A 586 -6.17 12.20 -3.82
C LEU A 586 -5.00 13.17 -4.07
N PHE A 587 -5.30 14.45 -4.34
CA PHE A 587 -4.30 15.52 -4.44
C PHE A 587 -3.54 15.69 -3.12
N MET A 588 -4.25 15.77 -1.99
CA MET A 588 -3.65 15.77 -0.66
C MET A 588 -2.75 14.55 -0.43
N GLN A 589 -3.24 13.35 -0.73
CA GLN A 589 -2.46 12.13 -0.59
C GLN A 589 -1.14 12.21 -1.37
N ASP A 590 -1.18 12.64 -2.63
CA ASP A 590 0.01 12.75 -3.47
C ASP A 590 1.03 13.78 -2.97
N LYS A 591 0.59 15.02 -2.70
CA LYS A 591 1.51 16.11 -2.30
C LYS A 591 2.12 15.88 -0.92
N TRP A 592 1.34 15.41 0.04
CA TRP A 592 1.87 15.08 1.37
C TRP A 592 2.75 13.84 1.34
N SER A 593 2.44 12.82 0.52
CA SER A 593 3.34 11.68 0.29
C SER A 593 4.66 12.13 -0.32
N ALA A 594 4.62 12.98 -1.35
CA ALA A 594 5.82 13.51 -1.99
C ALA A 594 6.74 14.23 -0.99
N LEU A 595 6.15 15.05 -0.10
CA LEU A 595 6.87 15.73 0.98
C LEU A 595 7.51 14.74 1.97
N ILE A 596 6.75 13.80 2.54
CA ILE A 596 7.27 12.93 3.61
C ILE A 596 8.22 11.84 3.11
N TYR A 597 8.06 11.36 1.88
CA TYR A 597 8.96 10.37 1.27
C TYR A 597 10.13 11.03 0.51
N GLY A 598 10.15 12.35 0.37
CA GLY A 598 11.18 13.08 -0.38
C GLY A 598 11.21 12.72 -1.87
N ARG A 599 10.03 12.59 -2.50
CA ARG A 599 9.86 12.19 -3.90
C ARG A 599 9.18 13.29 -4.71
N GLY A 600 9.27 13.22 -6.04
CA GLY A 600 8.51 14.11 -6.93
C GLY A 600 7.05 13.68 -7.00
N SER A 601 6.13 14.63 -6.95
CA SER A 601 4.68 14.42 -7.04
C SER A 601 4.28 13.66 -8.31
N HIS A 602 3.29 12.77 -8.21
CA HIS A 602 2.72 12.06 -9.37
C HIS A 602 1.74 12.94 -10.15
N ILE A 603 1.06 13.87 -9.47
CA ILE A 603 0.06 14.75 -10.08
C ILE A 603 0.73 16.02 -10.61
N ARG A 604 0.62 16.22 -11.92
CA ARG A 604 1.03 17.45 -12.59
C ARG A 604 -0.09 18.48 -12.60
N PRO A 605 0.21 19.77 -12.38
CA PRO A 605 -0.79 20.84 -12.45
C PRO A 605 -1.55 20.87 -13.79
N ASP A 606 -0.82 20.71 -14.90
CA ASP A 606 -1.41 20.74 -16.25
C ASP A 606 -2.39 19.59 -16.54
N ASP A 607 -2.32 18.50 -15.76
CA ASP A 607 -3.18 17.31 -15.89
C ASP A 607 -4.25 17.23 -14.78
N TRP A 608 -4.48 18.34 -14.07
CA TRP A 608 -5.41 18.45 -12.95
C TRP A 608 -6.47 19.54 -13.19
N ASP A 609 -7.66 19.15 -13.63
CA ASP A 609 -8.73 20.06 -14.06
C ASP A 609 -9.89 20.09 -13.04
N VAL A 610 -9.62 19.97 -11.74
CA VAL A 610 -10.66 19.86 -10.71
C VAL A 610 -10.94 21.22 -10.08
N ARG A 611 -12.22 21.63 -10.07
CA ARG A 611 -12.64 22.89 -9.45
C ARG A 611 -12.45 22.89 -7.92
N PRO A 612 -12.18 24.07 -7.31
CA PRO A 612 -12.13 24.22 -5.85
C PRO A 612 -13.41 23.72 -5.16
N LEU A 613 -13.25 23.23 -3.93
CA LEU A 613 -14.38 22.76 -3.12
C LEU A 613 -15.22 23.92 -2.59
N GLU A 614 -16.53 23.69 -2.51
CA GLU A 614 -17.52 24.58 -1.93
C GLU A 614 -18.27 23.89 -0.79
N LEU A 615 -18.90 24.65 0.10
CA LEU A 615 -19.73 24.08 1.18
C LEU A 615 -20.90 23.23 0.65
N SER A 616 -21.41 23.58 -0.54
CA SER A 616 -22.46 22.86 -1.26
C SER A 616 -22.06 21.44 -1.66
N ASP A 617 -20.76 21.15 -1.76
CA ASP A 617 -20.27 19.81 -2.08
C ASP A 617 -20.56 18.83 -0.93
N PHE A 618 -20.73 19.29 0.32
CA PHE A 618 -20.90 18.46 1.51
C PHE A 618 -22.38 18.30 1.88
N PRO A 619 -22.95 17.08 1.84
CA PRO A 619 -24.38 16.87 2.06
C PRO A 619 -24.82 16.92 3.53
N GLU A 620 -23.94 16.54 4.48
CA GLU A 620 -24.24 16.59 5.90
C GLU A 620 -24.36 18.03 6.40
N THR A 621 -25.03 18.25 7.53
CA THR A 621 -25.17 19.57 8.17
C THR A 621 -24.94 19.44 9.68
N ALA A 622 -24.88 20.56 10.41
CA ALA A 622 -24.86 20.56 11.88
C ALA A 622 -26.03 19.81 12.53
N LYS A 623 -27.13 19.52 11.81
CA LYS A 623 -28.25 18.71 12.31
C LYS A 623 -27.96 17.21 12.33
N ASP A 624 -26.93 16.79 11.58
CA ASP A 624 -26.50 15.40 11.46
C ASP A 624 -25.38 15.05 12.46
N ASP A 625 -25.02 16.00 13.34
CA ASP A 625 -24.06 15.82 14.43
C ASP A 625 -24.52 14.70 15.36
N ASP A 626 -23.57 13.86 15.77
CA ASP A 626 -23.81 12.90 16.85
C ASP A 626 -23.56 13.58 18.20
N SER A 627 -24.38 13.26 19.20
CA SER A 627 -24.26 13.80 20.56
C SER A 627 -23.50 12.86 21.50
N ASP A 628 -23.13 11.66 21.05
CA ASP A 628 -22.36 10.71 21.83
C ASP A 628 -20.97 11.25 22.19
N GLU A 629 -20.44 10.79 23.31
CA GLU A 629 -19.08 11.12 23.74
C GLU A 629 -18.03 10.68 22.71
N GLY A 630 -17.08 11.58 22.45
CA GLY A 630 -16.05 11.38 21.44
C GLY A 630 -16.54 11.60 20.01
N SER A 631 -17.73 12.18 19.78
CA SER A 631 -18.15 12.63 18.45
C SER A 631 -17.24 13.74 17.92
N ALA A 632 -16.95 13.75 16.62
CA ALA A 632 -16.35 14.89 15.94
C ALA A 632 -17.43 15.82 15.39
N ASP A 633 -17.15 17.13 15.38
CA ASP A 633 -18.05 18.17 14.87
C ASP A 633 -18.02 18.23 13.32
N ILE A 634 -19.19 18.13 12.69
CA ILE A 634 -19.29 18.06 11.23
C ILE A 634 -18.89 19.38 10.56
N GLU A 635 -19.34 20.52 11.07
CA GLU A 635 -19.05 21.82 10.44
C GLU A 635 -17.57 22.19 10.61
N LYS A 636 -17.00 21.90 11.79
CA LYS A 636 -15.56 22.06 12.05
C LYS A 636 -14.75 21.15 11.13
N GLY A 637 -15.17 19.90 10.96
CA GLY A 637 -14.53 18.91 10.10
C GLY A 637 -14.51 19.32 8.62
N LYS A 638 -15.64 19.79 8.07
CA LYS A 638 -15.70 20.34 6.69
C LYS A 638 -14.75 21.50 6.48
N LYS A 639 -14.77 22.48 7.39
CA LYS A 639 -13.88 23.65 7.32
C LYS A 639 -12.42 23.22 7.41
N THR A 640 -12.11 22.25 8.28
CA THR A 640 -10.77 21.66 8.38
C THR A 640 -10.33 21.04 7.06
N PHE A 641 -11.18 20.24 6.42
CA PHE A 641 -10.90 19.62 5.12
C PHE A 641 -10.66 20.68 4.02
N LEU A 642 -11.49 21.72 3.94
CA LEU A 642 -11.30 22.83 2.99
C LEU A 642 -9.96 23.56 3.19
N HIS A 643 -9.59 23.85 4.44
CA HIS A 643 -8.33 24.53 4.74
C HIS A 643 -7.11 23.63 4.50
N MET A 644 -7.24 22.33 4.76
CA MET A 644 -6.22 21.34 4.39
C MET A 644 -5.97 21.31 2.89
N VAL A 645 -7.03 21.37 2.08
CA VAL A 645 -6.90 21.44 0.61
C VAL A 645 -6.15 22.70 0.19
N ALA A 646 -6.58 23.87 0.68
CA ALA A 646 -5.92 25.14 0.37
C ALA A 646 -4.44 25.17 0.79
N LEU A 647 -4.11 24.59 1.95
CA LEU A 647 -2.72 24.48 2.41
C LEU A 647 -1.91 23.53 1.52
N THR A 648 -2.52 22.45 1.05
CA THR A 648 -1.87 21.46 0.18
C THR A 648 -1.47 22.07 -1.16
N GLU A 649 -2.25 23.02 -1.70
CA GLU A 649 -1.87 23.76 -2.90
C GLU A 649 -0.58 24.56 -2.67
N ILE A 650 -0.45 25.25 -1.53
CA ILE A 650 0.77 25.96 -1.14
C ILE A 650 1.96 25.01 -0.98
N VAL A 651 1.73 23.82 -0.41
CA VAL A 651 2.74 22.77 -0.32
C VAL A 651 3.17 22.30 -1.71
N SER A 652 2.24 22.13 -2.66
CA SER A 652 2.58 21.78 -4.05
C SER A 652 3.54 22.80 -4.65
N ASP A 653 3.23 24.09 -4.52
CA ASP A 653 4.07 25.16 -5.06
C ASP A 653 5.46 25.19 -4.41
N THR A 654 5.53 24.90 -3.11
CA THR A 654 6.80 24.77 -2.37
C THR A 654 7.63 23.61 -2.92
N LEU A 655 7.02 22.46 -3.14
CA LEU A 655 7.70 21.27 -3.67
C LEU A 655 8.21 21.50 -5.10
N ASP A 656 7.37 22.09 -5.97
CA ASP A 656 7.71 22.36 -7.36
C ASP A 656 8.83 23.41 -7.49
N SER A 657 8.82 24.42 -6.61
CA SER A 657 9.83 25.49 -6.60
C SER A 657 11.19 25.06 -6.07
N PHE A 658 11.24 24.20 -5.04
CA PHE A 658 12.47 23.96 -4.27
C PHE A 658 12.90 22.50 -4.12
N PHE A 659 12.03 21.53 -4.37
CA PHE A 659 12.28 20.12 -4.06
C PHE A 659 12.25 19.18 -5.27
N THR A 660 12.09 19.72 -6.49
CA THR A 660 12.31 18.92 -7.71
C THR A 660 13.79 18.57 -7.87
N LEU A 661 14.09 17.48 -8.58
CA LEU A 661 15.48 17.08 -8.87
C LEU A 661 16.29 18.17 -9.58
N LYS A 662 15.62 18.99 -10.41
CA LYS A 662 16.25 20.13 -11.08
C LYS A 662 16.51 21.28 -10.10
N ALA A 663 15.54 21.62 -9.26
CA ALA A 663 15.68 22.66 -8.24
C ALA A 663 16.82 22.34 -7.26
N LEU A 664 16.91 21.09 -6.80
CA LEU A 664 17.95 20.64 -5.85
C LEU A 664 19.38 20.68 -6.43
N ARG A 665 19.53 20.64 -7.76
CA ARG A 665 20.84 20.70 -8.43
C ARG A 665 21.27 22.13 -8.79
N ALA A 666 20.32 23.06 -8.85
CA ALA A 666 20.62 24.42 -9.27
C ALA A 666 21.47 25.11 -8.18
N PRO A 667 22.68 25.61 -8.51
CA PRO A 667 23.37 26.52 -7.61
C PRO A 667 22.53 27.78 -7.53
N THR A 668 22.03 28.11 -6.34
CA THR A 668 21.14 29.25 -6.14
C THR A 668 21.75 30.18 -5.10
N ARG A 669 21.81 31.47 -5.44
CA ARG A 669 22.14 32.50 -4.46
C ARG A 669 20.96 32.60 -3.50
N ILE A 670 21.24 33.04 -2.27
CA ILE A 670 20.19 33.22 -1.27
C ILE A 670 19.11 34.21 -1.76
N GLU A 671 19.48 35.26 -2.49
CA GLU A 671 18.57 36.21 -3.14
C GLU A 671 17.53 35.48 -4.04
N ASP A 672 17.99 34.64 -4.97
CA ASP A 672 17.11 33.91 -5.91
C ASP A 672 16.13 32.99 -5.19
N VAL A 673 16.55 32.40 -4.06
CA VAL A 673 15.70 31.53 -3.24
C VAL A 673 14.68 32.34 -2.47
N LEU A 674 15.07 33.49 -1.92
CA LEU A 674 14.17 34.39 -1.22
C LEU A 674 13.12 34.97 -2.19
N ASP A 675 13.50 35.33 -3.42
CA ASP A 675 12.57 35.81 -4.46
C ASP A 675 11.45 34.80 -4.72
N LYS A 676 11.82 33.52 -4.85
CA LYS A 676 10.85 32.42 -5.01
C LYS A 676 10.07 32.12 -3.74
N ALA A 677 10.68 32.30 -2.57
CA ALA A 677 10.06 31.96 -1.29
C ALA A 677 9.04 33.01 -0.85
N LYS A 678 9.25 34.30 -1.18
CA LYS A 678 8.38 35.42 -0.82
C LYS A 678 6.90 35.18 -1.16
N PRO A 679 6.51 34.86 -2.42
CA PRO A 679 5.09 34.66 -2.75
C PRO A 679 4.46 33.48 -1.99
N ILE A 680 5.23 32.42 -1.74
CA ILE A 680 4.76 31.25 -0.98
C ILE A 680 4.57 31.62 0.49
N GLN A 681 5.52 32.34 1.10
CA GLN A 681 5.39 32.80 2.49
C GLN A 681 4.20 33.73 2.67
N LEU A 682 3.98 34.67 1.75
CA LEU A 682 2.83 35.58 1.81
C LEU A 682 1.51 34.80 1.77
N ARG A 683 1.43 33.74 0.97
CA ARG A 683 0.27 32.85 0.94
C ARG A 683 0.11 32.03 2.23
N LEU A 684 1.18 31.51 2.82
CA LEU A 684 1.12 30.85 4.14
C LEU A 684 0.60 31.80 5.22
N LYS A 685 1.12 33.03 5.25
CA LYS A 685 0.65 34.07 6.18
C LYS A 685 -0.82 34.42 5.96
N ALA A 686 -1.22 34.64 4.71
CA ALA A 686 -2.61 34.93 4.37
C ALA A 686 -3.54 33.77 4.75
N TRP A 687 -3.11 32.53 4.53
CA TRP A 687 -3.84 31.34 4.92
C TRP A 687 -4.03 31.27 6.45
N HIS A 688 -2.98 31.53 7.23
CA HIS A 688 -3.05 31.52 8.69
C HIS A 688 -3.92 32.66 9.24
N ALA A 689 -3.78 33.87 8.68
CA ALA A 689 -4.56 35.04 9.08
C ALA A 689 -6.06 34.91 8.76
N ASN A 690 -6.40 34.22 7.67
CA ASN A 690 -7.78 33.99 7.26
C ASN A 690 -8.42 32.76 7.90
N MET A 691 -7.73 32.10 8.85
CA MET A 691 -8.26 30.92 9.52
C MET A 691 -9.51 31.28 10.36
N PRO A 692 -10.65 30.60 10.16
CA PRO A 692 -11.86 30.85 10.94
C PRO A 692 -11.64 30.66 12.45
N PRO A 693 -12.30 31.45 13.32
CA PRO A 693 -12.14 31.34 14.78
C PRO A 693 -12.42 29.93 15.31
N GLY A 694 -13.40 29.24 14.72
CA GLY A 694 -13.73 27.86 15.06
C GLY A 694 -12.70 26.82 14.60
N LEU A 695 -11.57 27.22 14.01
CA LEU A 695 -10.42 26.35 13.72
C LEU A 695 -9.19 26.72 14.58
N SER A 696 -9.38 27.52 15.63
CA SER A 696 -8.35 27.74 16.64
C SER A 696 -8.04 26.43 17.38
N VAL A 697 -6.77 26.24 17.75
CA VAL A 697 -6.32 25.11 18.59
C VAL A 697 -7.00 25.15 19.95
N ASP A 698 -7.33 26.33 20.47
CA ASP A 698 -7.92 26.45 21.81
C ASP A 698 -9.43 26.19 21.83
N ASP A 699 -10.08 26.23 20.66
CA ASP A 699 -11.53 26.05 20.47
C ASP A 699 -11.91 24.56 20.58
N THR A 700 -11.78 24.01 21.78
CA THR A 700 -12.12 22.62 22.10
C THR A 700 -13.37 22.57 22.96
N VAL A 701 -14.31 21.71 22.59
CA VAL A 701 -15.49 21.42 23.40
C VAL A 701 -15.21 20.16 24.23
N PRO A 702 -15.38 20.19 25.57
CA PRO A 702 -15.17 19.01 26.41
C PRO A 702 -15.96 17.80 25.89
N ARG A 703 -15.33 16.63 25.88
CA ARG A 703 -15.89 15.34 25.42
C ARG A 703 -16.18 15.25 23.91
N LYS A 704 -15.87 16.28 23.11
CA LYS A 704 -15.86 16.21 21.64
C LYS A 704 -14.43 16.13 21.12
N LEU A 705 -14.22 15.30 20.09
CA LEU A 705 -12.91 15.19 19.43
C LEU A 705 -12.70 16.35 18.44
N SER A 706 -11.46 16.80 18.30
CA SER A 706 -11.09 17.92 17.44
C SER A 706 -9.87 17.58 16.58
N SER A 707 -10.07 17.36 15.27
CA SER A 707 -8.97 17.13 14.31
C SER A 707 -8.19 18.39 13.93
N VAL A 708 -8.50 19.55 14.52
CA VAL A 708 -7.82 20.83 14.25
C VAL A 708 -6.33 20.76 14.57
N GLY A 709 -5.92 19.93 15.54
CA GLY A 709 -4.51 19.74 15.86
C GLY A 709 -3.67 19.36 14.63
N TYR A 710 -4.19 18.52 13.74
CA TYR A 710 -3.47 18.18 12.52
C TYR A 710 -3.35 19.35 11.54
N LEU A 711 -4.39 20.17 11.38
CA LEU A 711 -4.38 21.31 10.47
C LEU A 711 -3.23 22.28 10.79
N HIS A 712 -3.03 22.56 12.08
CA HIS A 712 -1.95 23.40 12.56
C HIS A 712 -0.58 22.71 12.42
N LEU A 713 -0.49 21.41 12.72
CA LEU A 713 0.73 20.64 12.48
C LEU A 713 1.14 20.70 10.99
N ALA A 714 0.18 20.54 10.07
CA ALA A 714 0.40 20.64 8.64
C ALA A 714 0.91 22.03 8.25
N TYR A 715 0.33 23.10 8.81
CA TYR A 715 0.79 24.47 8.59
C TYR A 715 2.26 24.66 9.00
N TYR A 716 2.62 24.28 10.22
CA TYR A 716 4.02 24.37 10.68
C TYR A 716 4.95 23.52 9.84
N THR A 717 4.50 22.35 9.38
CA THR A 717 5.28 21.48 8.49
C THR A 717 5.53 22.14 7.13
N ALA A 718 4.53 22.85 6.58
CA ALA A 718 4.69 23.61 5.34
C ALA A 718 5.68 24.78 5.52
N GLU A 719 5.55 25.57 6.60
CA GLU A 719 6.50 26.65 6.91
C GLU A 719 7.94 26.12 7.09
N ILE A 720 8.11 25.08 7.89
CA ILE A 720 9.41 24.45 8.12
C ILE A 720 9.98 23.90 6.82
N THR A 721 9.14 23.32 5.94
CA THR A 721 9.60 22.82 4.65
C THR A 721 10.11 23.96 3.75
N LEU A 722 9.43 25.11 3.73
CA LEU A 722 9.91 26.29 3.03
C LEU A 722 11.24 26.79 3.61
N HIS A 723 11.34 26.89 4.94
CA HIS A 723 12.58 27.31 5.60
C HIS A 723 13.73 26.32 5.42
N ARG A 724 13.45 25.01 5.32
CA ARG A 724 14.45 24.02 4.93
C ARG A 724 15.01 24.28 3.54
N ALA A 725 14.21 24.79 2.60
CA ALA A 725 14.72 25.21 1.30
C ALA A 725 15.64 26.43 1.42
N ILE A 726 15.24 27.44 2.20
CA ILE A 726 16.04 28.65 2.43
C ILE A 726 17.39 28.32 3.09
N LEU A 727 17.39 27.47 4.12
CA LEU A 727 18.62 27.08 4.83
C LEU A 727 19.57 26.19 4.00
N ARG A 728 19.11 25.59 2.90
CA ARG A 728 19.98 24.78 2.02
C ARG A 728 20.93 25.62 1.18
N CYS A 729 20.64 26.91 0.98
CA CYS A 729 21.53 27.81 0.28
C CYS A 729 22.85 27.89 1.06
N ARG A 730 23.88 27.20 0.58
CA ARG A 730 25.24 27.38 1.09
C ARG A 730 25.70 28.74 0.62
N ALA A 731 26.08 29.59 1.58
CA ALA A 731 26.77 30.82 1.28
C ALA A 731 28.04 30.45 0.48
N LEU A 732 28.05 30.77 -0.81
CA LEU A 732 29.32 31.10 -1.46
C LEU A 732 29.64 32.52 -0.96
N SER A 733 29.97 32.65 0.33
CA SER A 733 30.20 33.94 0.99
C SER A 733 31.32 34.66 0.25
N THR A 734 30.95 35.73 -0.45
CA THR A 734 31.91 36.64 -1.07
C THR A 734 31.71 38.08 -0.60
N SER A 735 30.62 38.39 0.11
CA SER A 735 30.24 39.74 0.58
C SER A 735 29.65 39.76 2.00
N PRO A 736 29.90 40.80 2.81
CA PRO A 736 29.28 40.99 4.14
C PRO A 736 27.74 41.05 4.13
N ALA A 737 27.12 41.49 3.03
CA ALA A 737 25.66 41.55 2.89
C ALA A 737 25.03 40.14 2.88
N ASP A 738 25.70 39.16 2.27
CA ASP A 738 25.24 37.77 2.25
C ASP A 738 25.24 37.18 3.66
N ALA A 739 26.28 37.46 4.45
CA ALA A 739 26.40 36.99 5.83
C ALA A 739 25.25 37.53 6.73
N GLN A 740 24.90 38.81 6.58
CA GLN A 740 23.76 39.41 7.29
C GLN A 740 22.43 38.73 6.89
N LEU A 741 22.25 38.47 5.60
CA LEU A 741 21.05 37.82 5.08
C LEU A 741 20.89 36.39 5.62
N HIS A 742 21.98 35.63 5.65
CA HIS A 742 22.03 34.31 6.26
C HIS A 742 21.65 34.35 7.75
N ALA A 743 22.21 35.28 8.53
CA ALA A 743 21.88 35.43 9.94
C ALA A 743 20.38 35.71 10.17
N LEU A 744 19.78 36.56 9.33
CA LEU A 744 18.35 36.87 9.40
C LEU A 744 17.47 35.67 9.03
N THR A 745 17.78 34.95 7.93
CA THR A 745 17.03 33.74 7.55
C THR A 745 17.10 32.65 8.61
N ARG A 746 18.21 32.59 9.34
CA ARG A 746 18.43 31.65 10.42
C ARG A 746 17.60 32.01 11.66
N LYS A 747 17.59 33.28 12.06
CA LYS A 747 16.74 33.77 13.15
C LYS A 747 15.25 33.51 12.85
N ALA A 748 14.84 33.72 11.59
CA ALA A 748 13.50 33.40 11.14
C ALA A 748 13.18 31.89 11.25
N ALA A 749 14.11 31.03 10.83
CA ALA A 749 13.98 29.58 10.93
C ALA A 749 13.89 29.11 12.40
N GLU A 750 14.70 29.68 13.29
CA GLU A 750 14.63 29.43 14.73
C GLU A 750 13.24 29.77 15.31
N ALA A 751 12.71 30.95 14.97
CA ALA A 751 11.38 31.36 15.42
C ALA A 751 10.31 30.33 14.99
N ARG A 752 10.37 29.80 13.76
CA ARG A 752 9.44 28.75 13.30
C ARG A 752 9.54 27.46 14.08
N PHE A 753 10.76 27.04 14.42
CA PHE A 753 10.95 25.86 15.26
C PHE A 753 10.37 26.08 16.66
N THR A 754 10.62 27.24 17.28
CA THR A 754 10.06 27.59 18.58
C THR A 754 8.53 27.63 18.54
N SER A 755 7.91 28.29 17.55
CA SER A 755 6.45 28.31 17.43
C SER A 755 5.87 26.90 17.25
N ALA A 756 6.52 26.02 16.48
CA ALA A 756 6.09 24.64 16.30
C ALA A 756 6.20 23.81 17.59
N LEU A 757 7.27 23.99 18.36
CA LEU A 757 7.45 23.38 19.68
C LEU A 757 6.35 23.82 20.66
N GLU A 758 6.10 25.13 20.76
CA GLU A 758 5.05 25.67 21.63
C GLU A 758 3.65 25.21 21.21
N PHE A 759 3.40 25.09 19.91
CA PHE A 759 2.17 24.49 19.41
C PHE A 759 1.98 23.04 19.90
N VAL A 760 3.01 22.19 19.80
CA VAL A 760 2.90 20.79 20.25
C VAL A 760 2.67 20.71 21.76
N LYS A 761 3.26 21.60 22.56
CA LYS A 761 2.99 21.72 24.01
C LYS A 761 1.53 22.10 24.31
N ARG A 762 0.87 22.84 23.43
CA ARG A 762 -0.53 23.30 23.59
C ARG A 762 -1.57 22.26 23.17
N LEU A 763 -1.17 21.14 22.58
CA LEU A 763 -2.10 20.08 22.21
C LEU A 763 -2.78 19.50 23.47
N LYS A 764 -4.05 19.12 23.31
CA LYS A 764 -4.94 18.65 24.38
C LYS A 764 -5.42 17.23 24.07
N ALA A 765 -6.01 16.56 25.06
CA ALA A 765 -6.53 15.20 24.89
C ALA A 765 -7.55 15.09 23.74
N GLU A 766 -8.41 16.10 23.57
CA GLU A 766 -9.39 16.21 22.47
C GLU A 766 -8.74 16.20 21.09
N HIS A 767 -7.49 16.68 20.99
CA HIS A 767 -6.69 16.65 19.76
C HIS A 767 -6.01 15.29 19.60
N PHE A 768 -5.29 14.81 20.62
CA PHE A 768 -4.51 13.58 20.57
C PHE A 768 -5.35 12.36 20.17
N GLN A 769 -6.58 12.30 20.68
CA GLN A 769 -7.49 11.18 20.47
C GLN A 769 -8.36 11.31 19.20
N SER A 770 -8.28 12.45 18.49
CA SER A 770 -9.05 12.68 17.26
C SER A 770 -8.45 11.97 16.05
N PHE A 771 -9.09 12.10 14.88
CA PHE A 771 -8.51 11.66 13.62
C PHE A 771 -7.33 12.56 13.21
N TRP A 772 -6.20 11.93 12.88
CA TRP A 772 -5.00 12.53 12.31
C TRP A 772 -4.73 11.90 10.93
N TYR A 773 -4.33 12.71 9.95
CA TYR A 773 -4.02 12.19 8.61
C TYR A 773 -2.68 11.43 8.61
N PHE A 774 -2.47 10.60 7.60
CA PHE A 774 -1.32 9.69 7.49
C PHE A 774 0.06 10.37 7.65
N SER A 775 0.21 11.63 7.21
CA SER A 775 1.49 12.34 7.23
C SER A 775 1.89 12.88 8.61
N SER A 776 1.04 12.75 9.63
CA SER A 776 1.23 13.38 10.95
C SER A 776 2.51 12.93 11.66
N SER A 777 2.79 11.63 11.69
CA SER A 777 3.98 11.07 12.33
C SER A 777 5.27 11.59 11.70
N ALA A 778 5.32 11.61 10.36
CA ALA A 778 6.46 12.15 9.63
C ALA A 778 6.57 13.68 9.77
N SER A 779 5.44 14.40 9.81
CA SER A 779 5.39 15.84 10.04
C SER A 779 6.03 16.23 11.39
N LEU A 780 5.69 15.51 12.46
CA LEU A 780 6.31 15.69 13.77
C LEU A 780 7.82 15.41 13.76
N ALA A 781 8.25 14.38 13.00
CA ALA A 781 9.67 14.08 12.83
C ALA A 781 10.39 15.18 12.04
N ILE A 782 9.78 15.74 11.00
CA ILE A 782 10.34 16.83 10.20
C ILE A 782 10.63 18.07 11.05
N ILE A 783 9.78 18.39 12.02
CA ILE A 783 10.01 19.50 12.97
C ILE A 783 11.30 19.29 13.76
N GLY A 784 11.54 18.10 14.32
CA GLY A 784 12.78 17.85 15.06
C GLY A 784 14.00 17.66 14.15
N ILE A 785 13.81 17.14 12.93
CA ILE A 785 14.87 17.13 11.90
C ILE A 785 15.34 18.55 11.60
N PHE A 786 14.40 19.49 11.49
CA PHE A 786 14.70 20.89 11.26
C PHE A 786 15.51 21.52 12.41
N ALA A 787 15.22 21.18 13.65
CA ALA A 787 16.06 21.59 14.79
C ALA A 787 17.50 21.08 14.66
N GLY A 788 17.70 19.82 14.25
CA GLY A 788 19.05 19.31 14.02
C GLY A 788 19.74 19.94 12.81
N ILE A 789 19.01 20.36 11.77
CA ILE A 789 19.58 21.19 10.69
C ILE A 789 20.08 22.51 11.25
N LEU A 790 19.31 23.16 12.14
CA LEU A 790 19.77 24.34 12.86
C LEU A 790 21.03 24.02 13.68
N CYS A 791 21.07 22.92 14.44
CA CYS A 791 22.29 22.52 15.17
C CYS A 791 23.52 22.41 14.25
N VAL A 792 23.42 21.68 13.12
CA VAL A 792 24.56 21.41 12.24
C VAL A 792 25.03 22.65 11.50
N THR A 793 24.10 23.51 11.11
CA THR A 793 24.41 24.73 10.35
C THR A 793 24.82 25.91 11.24
N SER A 794 24.92 25.71 12.56
CA SER A 794 25.35 26.76 13.52
C SER A 794 26.79 27.20 13.36
N GLN A 795 27.61 26.41 12.67
CA GLN A 795 28.97 26.76 12.28
C GLN A 795 29.00 27.25 10.84
N GLY A 796 29.37 28.52 10.66
CA GLY A 796 29.84 29.07 9.38
C GLY A 796 31.28 29.55 9.55
N ASP A 797 32.04 29.63 8.47
CA ASP A 797 33.44 30.04 8.48
C ASP A 797 33.67 31.47 9.04
N ASP A 798 32.59 32.27 9.19
CA ASP A 798 32.59 33.67 9.64
C ASP A 798 31.97 33.91 11.04
N VAL A 799 31.53 32.88 11.77
CA VAL A 799 30.87 33.05 13.08
C VAL A 799 31.88 32.76 14.20
N ASP A 800 31.91 33.64 15.22
CA ASP A 800 32.69 33.41 16.45
C ASP A 800 32.35 32.02 17.01
N GLU A 801 33.39 31.19 17.18
CA GLU A 801 33.27 29.80 17.61
C GLU A 801 32.46 29.66 18.91
N ALA A 802 32.63 30.61 19.84
CA ALA A 802 31.90 30.63 21.11
C ALA A 802 30.39 30.91 20.91
N VAL A 803 30.04 31.80 19.98
CA VAL A 803 28.65 32.12 19.65
C VAL A 803 27.96 30.96 18.94
N GLY A 804 28.67 30.31 18.01
CA GLY A 804 28.18 29.10 17.33
C GLY A 804 27.95 27.94 18.30
N LEU A 805 28.86 27.73 19.26
CA LEU A 805 28.73 26.74 20.33
C LEU A 805 27.50 27.00 21.21
N ALA A 806 27.31 28.23 21.69
CA ALA A 806 26.16 28.59 22.53
C ALA A 806 24.82 28.40 21.81
N ALA A 807 24.73 28.83 20.55
CA ALA A 807 23.53 28.61 19.74
C ALA A 807 23.23 27.11 19.55
N ARG A 808 24.27 26.28 19.38
CA ARG A 808 24.10 24.84 19.25
C ARG A 808 23.59 24.20 20.54
N GLU A 809 24.09 24.61 21.70
CA GLU A 809 23.61 24.12 22.99
C GLU A 809 22.13 24.46 23.22
N ASP A 810 21.71 25.67 22.84
CA ASP A 810 20.30 26.07 22.90
C ASP A 810 19.41 25.20 21.98
N TYR A 811 19.80 24.99 20.72
CA TYR A 811 19.04 24.12 19.82
C TYR A 811 18.97 22.66 20.29
N MET A 812 20.07 22.13 20.83
CA MET A 812 20.09 20.77 21.40
C MET A 812 19.16 20.67 22.62
N THR A 813 19.12 21.70 23.45
CA THR A 813 18.20 21.78 24.60
C THR A 813 16.74 21.79 24.14
N LYS A 814 16.39 22.67 23.19
CA LYS A 814 15.03 22.73 22.61
C LYS A 814 14.65 21.44 21.90
N LEU A 815 15.58 20.77 21.21
CA LEU A 815 15.34 19.46 20.58
C LEU A 815 15.10 18.36 21.63
N ALA A 816 15.85 18.35 22.72
CA ALA A 816 15.63 17.44 23.84
C ALA A 816 14.26 17.67 24.49
N GLU A 817 13.88 18.93 24.69
CA GLU A 817 12.55 19.31 25.17
C GLU A 817 11.45 18.85 24.22
N TYR A 818 11.58 19.11 22.91
CA TYR A 818 10.62 18.67 21.91
C TYR A 818 10.44 17.15 21.94
N ARG A 819 11.54 16.39 21.99
CA ARG A 819 11.50 14.93 22.11
C ARG A 819 10.82 14.49 23.40
N TRP A 820 11.07 15.16 24.52
CA TRP A 820 10.42 14.87 25.79
C TRP A 820 8.91 15.08 25.71
N VAL A 821 8.45 16.21 25.17
CA VAL A 821 7.02 16.52 24.99
C VAL A 821 6.35 15.44 24.12
N LEU A 822 6.98 15.04 23.02
CA LEU A 822 6.46 13.96 22.17
C LEU A 822 6.43 12.61 22.89
N ARG A 823 7.47 12.29 23.67
CA ARG A 823 7.54 11.05 24.45
C ARG A 823 6.40 10.97 25.46
N VAL A 824 6.19 12.03 26.24
CA VAL A 824 5.09 12.10 27.21
C VAL A 824 3.74 11.97 26.52
N SER A 825 3.54 12.73 25.42
CA SER A 825 2.29 12.74 24.66
C SER A 825 2.00 11.41 23.94
N SER A 826 3.04 10.63 23.61
CA SER A 826 2.90 9.37 22.86
C SER A 826 2.13 8.27 23.60
N THR A 827 1.99 8.40 24.92
CA THR A 827 1.14 7.51 25.74
C THR A 827 -0.34 7.67 25.40
N GLY A 828 -0.78 8.91 25.09
CA GLY A 828 -2.13 9.24 24.64
C GLY A 828 -2.28 9.35 23.12
N ALA A 829 -1.21 9.17 22.34
CA ALA A 829 -1.19 9.33 20.90
C ALA A 829 -0.11 8.44 20.26
N GLU A 830 -0.43 7.17 19.99
CA GLU A 830 0.57 6.19 19.55
C GLU A 830 1.32 6.59 18.27
N PHE A 831 0.68 7.33 17.36
CA PHE A 831 1.30 7.79 16.12
C PHE A 831 2.54 8.69 16.36
N MET A 832 2.68 9.30 17.54
CA MET A 832 3.85 10.11 17.90
C MET A 832 5.10 9.28 18.21
N LYS A 833 4.95 7.98 18.54
CA LYS A 833 6.08 7.08 18.86
C LYS A 833 7.10 7.01 17.72
N TYR A 834 6.64 7.03 16.47
CA TYR A 834 7.50 7.08 15.29
C TYR A 834 8.45 8.30 15.32
N ALA A 835 7.92 9.50 15.59
CA ALA A 835 8.72 10.71 15.65
C ALA A 835 9.74 10.64 16.78
N VAL A 836 9.35 10.16 17.97
CA VAL A 836 10.27 9.97 19.11
C VAL A 836 11.45 9.06 18.74
N GLY A 837 11.19 7.96 18.02
CA GLY A 837 12.22 7.04 17.55
C GLY A 837 13.19 7.69 16.55
N VAL A 838 12.67 8.40 15.54
CA VAL A 838 13.49 9.12 14.55
C VAL A 838 14.38 10.16 15.22
N LEU A 839 13.83 10.93 16.17
CA LEU A 839 14.60 11.95 16.89
C LEU A 839 15.66 11.34 17.81
N GLY A 840 15.41 10.16 18.40
CA GLY A 840 16.42 9.43 19.17
C GLY A 840 17.65 9.09 18.33
N ALA A 841 17.45 8.54 17.13
CA ALA A 841 18.54 8.23 16.21
C ALA A 841 19.28 9.50 15.73
N GLN A 842 18.54 10.58 15.50
CA GLN A 842 19.11 11.86 15.08
C GLN A 842 19.99 12.50 16.17
N ILE A 843 19.51 12.51 17.42
CA ILE A 843 20.28 13.07 18.55
C ILE A 843 21.61 12.31 18.71
N HIS A 844 21.59 10.97 18.58
CA HIS A 844 22.80 10.17 18.61
C HIS A 844 23.81 10.57 17.51
N LEU A 845 23.34 10.78 16.28
CA LEU A 845 24.20 11.24 15.18
C LEU A 845 24.83 12.62 15.48
N LEU A 846 24.05 13.54 16.05
CA LEU A 846 24.55 14.85 16.45
C LEU A 846 25.58 14.73 17.60
N GLU A 847 25.37 13.82 18.55
CA GLU A 847 26.33 13.53 19.63
C GLU A 847 27.66 12.96 19.10
N GLU A 848 27.60 12.03 18.14
CA GLU A 848 28.79 11.48 17.50
C GLU A 848 29.56 12.54 16.71
N GLN A 849 28.85 13.38 15.96
CA GLN A 849 29.47 14.43 15.14
C GLN A 849 30.18 15.49 15.98
N PHE A 850 29.72 15.73 17.21
CA PHE A 850 30.16 16.87 18.00
C PHE A 850 30.80 16.56 19.37
N GLY A 851 31.00 15.29 19.72
CA GLY A 851 31.78 14.87 20.88
C GLY A 851 31.12 15.05 22.26
N GLU A 852 31.91 14.89 23.33
CA GLU A 852 31.44 14.74 24.72
C GLU A 852 30.65 15.93 25.30
N ASN A 853 30.75 17.14 24.73
CA ASN A 853 29.96 18.29 25.19
C ASN A 853 28.44 18.10 24.97
N ALA A 854 28.03 17.31 23.97
CA ALA A 854 26.61 16.98 23.76
C ALA A 854 26.07 15.96 24.77
N ARG A 855 26.94 15.07 25.30
CA ARG A 855 26.55 14.02 26.26
C ARG A 855 26.13 14.56 27.63
N ARG A 856 26.57 15.77 28.01
CA ARG A 856 26.19 16.42 29.28
C ARG A 856 24.76 16.97 29.28
N VAL A 857 24.22 17.33 28.12
CA VAL A 857 22.89 17.95 27.98
C VAL A 857 21.79 16.89 27.76
N CYS A 858 22.09 15.78 27.08
CA CYS A 858 21.07 14.80 26.66
C CYS A 858 20.81 13.63 27.64
N GLY A 859 21.58 13.48 28.71
CA GLY A 859 21.37 12.42 29.70
C GLY A 859 21.74 11.00 29.22
N SER A 860 22.39 10.22 30.08
CA SER A 860 22.90 8.88 29.81
C SER A 860 21.77 7.84 29.67
N GLY A 861 21.15 7.76 28.49
CA GLY A 861 20.15 6.73 28.15
C GLY A 861 20.29 6.11 26.76
N ALA A 862 21.15 6.64 25.90
CA ALA A 862 21.17 6.32 24.47
C ALA A 862 21.70 4.90 24.12
N GLN A 863 22.46 4.25 25.00
CA GLN A 863 23.12 2.97 24.68
C GLN A 863 22.21 1.73 24.80
N GLN A 864 21.05 1.81 25.47
CA GLN A 864 20.08 0.70 25.54
C GLN A 864 18.97 0.79 24.48
N GLU A 865 18.75 1.97 23.87
CA GLU A 865 17.61 2.23 22.96
C GLU A 865 17.88 1.84 21.48
N GLN A 866 19.15 1.66 21.05
CA GLN A 866 19.46 1.17 19.69
C GLN A 866 18.82 -0.20 19.41
N SER A 867 18.75 -1.05 20.44
CA SER A 867 18.09 -2.37 20.40
C SER A 867 16.57 -2.29 20.24
N GLN A 868 15.93 -1.22 20.73
CA GLN A 868 14.48 -1.02 20.68
C GLN A 868 14.02 -0.20 19.46
N ALA A 869 14.80 0.78 19.01
CA ALA A 869 14.49 1.55 17.80
C ALA A 869 14.63 0.71 16.52
N GLN A 870 15.57 -0.24 16.49
CA GLN A 870 15.66 -1.25 15.41
C GLN A 870 14.57 -2.33 15.49
N GLN A 871 13.99 -2.57 16.68
CA GLN A 871 12.81 -3.45 16.86
C GLN A 871 11.48 -2.74 16.55
N MET A 872 11.39 -1.41 16.67
CA MET A 872 10.18 -0.66 16.25
C MET A 872 10.09 -0.45 14.74
N THR A 873 11.22 -0.45 14.02
CA THR A 873 11.25 -0.42 12.54
C THR A 873 11.16 -1.82 11.93
N ASN A 874 11.53 -2.87 12.68
CA ASN A 874 11.39 -4.27 12.29
C ASN A 874 10.72 -5.10 13.42
N GLY A 875 9.39 -5.29 13.33
CA GLY A 875 8.65 -6.33 14.06
C GLY A 875 8.10 -5.93 15.44
N HIS A 876 6.77 -5.82 15.55
CA HIS A 876 6.06 -5.87 16.85
C HIS A 876 5.17 -7.10 16.90
N SER A 877 5.68 -8.16 17.53
CA SER A 877 4.91 -9.29 18.05
C SER A 877 5.29 -9.55 19.51
N GLY A 878 4.33 -9.27 20.41
CA GLY A 878 4.07 -9.87 21.72
C GLY A 878 5.21 -10.13 22.71
N SER A 879 5.15 -9.47 23.87
CA SER A 879 5.16 -10.22 25.13
C SER A 879 4.34 -9.52 26.22
N THR A 880 3.58 -10.35 26.94
CA THR A 880 2.78 -10.09 28.14
C THR A 880 3.67 -9.80 29.35
N TRP A 881 3.29 -8.83 30.18
CA TRP A 881 3.82 -8.66 31.54
C TRP A 881 2.65 -8.57 32.52
N SER A 882 2.74 -9.36 33.59
CA SER A 882 1.86 -9.32 34.77
C SER A 882 2.63 -8.66 35.93
N PRO A 883 1.92 -8.10 36.94
CA PRO A 883 2.43 -7.08 37.84
C PRO A 883 2.99 -7.67 39.13
N ASP A 884 4.02 -7.04 39.70
CA ASP A 884 4.34 -7.01 41.12
C ASP A 884 5.50 -6.00 41.32
N ASP A 885 5.19 -4.81 41.85
CA ASP A 885 5.83 -4.25 43.05
C ASP A 885 5.38 -2.79 43.27
N GLU A 886 4.76 -2.59 44.44
CA GLU A 886 4.33 -1.31 44.99
C GLU A 886 5.50 -0.50 45.59
N SER A 887 5.19 0.76 45.91
CA SER A 887 5.90 1.71 46.77
C SER A 887 6.89 2.70 46.11
N ASN A 888 6.40 3.91 45.84
CA ASN A 888 6.64 5.06 46.73
C ASN A 888 5.96 6.33 46.17
N GLU A 889 4.97 6.81 46.91
CA GLU A 889 4.47 8.19 46.85
C GLU A 889 5.48 9.12 47.56
N ASP A 890 5.76 10.28 46.97
CA ASP A 890 5.61 11.60 47.62
C ASP A 890 6.28 12.70 46.79
N GLY A 891 5.60 13.85 46.66
CA GLY A 891 6.24 15.12 46.28
C GLY A 891 5.50 15.97 45.23
N LEU A 892 4.29 16.43 45.55
CA LEU A 892 3.62 17.53 44.83
C LEU A 892 4.26 18.88 45.23
N GLY A 893 4.81 19.60 44.25
CA GLY A 893 5.26 20.98 44.38
C GLY A 893 4.61 21.84 43.30
N ALA A 894 3.70 22.72 43.71
CA ALA A 894 3.05 23.72 42.87
C ALA A 894 4.06 24.80 42.42
N LEU A 895 4.03 25.17 41.15
CA LEU A 895 4.64 26.41 40.65
C LEU A 895 3.67 27.14 39.72
N GLU A 896 3.58 28.44 39.99
CA GLU A 896 2.62 29.41 39.46
C GLU A 896 2.81 29.67 37.97
N ARG A 897 1.70 30.03 37.31
CA ARG A 897 1.64 30.41 35.89
C ARG A 897 1.99 31.89 35.77
N ASP A 898 3.07 32.20 35.05
CA ASP A 898 3.27 33.53 34.47
C ASP A 898 2.75 33.53 33.02
N GLU A 899 1.81 34.44 32.75
CA GLU A 899 1.29 34.74 31.42
C GLU A 899 2.36 35.46 30.59
N VAL A 900 2.92 34.80 29.58
CA VAL A 900 3.76 35.43 28.56
C VAL A 900 2.91 35.72 27.33
N ALA A 901 2.81 37.01 26.99
CA ALA A 901 2.15 37.49 25.79
C ALA A 901 2.84 36.95 24.53
N VAL A 902 2.08 36.20 23.72
CA VAL A 902 2.51 35.68 22.41
C VAL A 902 2.61 36.86 21.43
N GLY A 903 3.84 37.24 21.07
CA GLY A 903 4.11 38.20 20.00
C GLY A 903 3.85 37.60 18.61
N ASP A 904 3.42 38.44 17.67
CA ASP A 904 3.11 38.06 16.29
C ASP A 904 4.41 37.79 15.49
N ASP A 905 4.99 36.58 15.65
CA ASP A 905 6.26 36.16 15.04
C ASP A 905 6.27 36.16 13.50
N ASN A 906 5.12 36.41 12.86
CA ASN A 906 4.94 36.54 11.41
C ASN A 906 5.10 37.98 10.90
N ALA A 907 5.09 38.98 11.78
CA ALA A 907 5.38 40.38 11.43
C ALA A 907 6.87 40.58 11.12
N LEU A 908 7.75 39.92 11.87
CA LEU A 908 9.21 40.01 11.72
C LEU A 908 9.70 39.47 10.37
N LEU A 909 8.99 38.48 9.81
CA LEU A 909 9.40 37.78 8.59
C LEU A 909 8.93 38.48 7.31
N VAL A 910 7.75 39.10 7.35
CA VAL A 910 7.31 40.04 6.31
C VAL A 910 8.16 41.30 6.33
N ALA A 911 8.46 41.84 7.52
CA ALA A 911 9.40 42.94 7.65
C ALA A 911 10.80 42.56 7.11
N PHE A 912 11.27 41.33 7.36
CA PHE A 912 12.51 40.81 6.78
C PHE A 912 12.49 40.75 5.25
N PHE A 913 11.45 40.15 4.64
CA PHE A 913 11.34 40.11 3.18
C PHE A 913 11.17 41.51 2.59
N ASP A 914 10.35 42.37 3.19
CA ASP A 914 10.18 43.75 2.73
C ASP A 914 11.47 44.54 2.83
N GLN A 915 12.28 44.33 3.87
CA GLN A 915 13.58 44.97 4.05
C GLN A 915 14.66 44.43 3.09
N CYS A 916 14.62 43.15 2.72
CA CYS A 916 15.56 42.57 1.74
C CYS A 916 15.23 42.95 0.29
N PHE A 917 13.95 43.20 -0.02
CA PHE A 917 13.52 43.55 -1.39
C PHE A 917 13.38 45.06 -1.62
N ALA A 918 13.28 45.88 -0.56
CA ALA A 918 13.31 47.33 -0.66
C ALA A 918 14.68 47.88 -1.10
N SER A 919 15.77 47.11 -0.97
CA SER A 919 17.12 47.55 -1.37
C SER A 919 17.50 47.27 -2.82
N GLN A 920 16.68 46.54 -3.59
CA GLN A 920 17.00 46.20 -4.99
C GLN A 920 15.97 46.67 -6.02
N TYR A 921 14.77 47.11 -5.64
CA TYR A 921 13.85 47.80 -6.54
C TYR A 921 13.06 48.85 -5.76
N ASP A 922 13.05 50.08 -6.28
CA ASP A 922 12.13 51.11 -5.82
C ASP A 922 10.70 50.71 -6.25
N VAL A 923 10.01 49.99 -5.36
CA VAL A 923 8.64 49.51 -5.59
C VAL A 923 7.64 50.68 -5.64
N SER A 924 8.03 51.89 -5.25
CA SER A 924 7.14 53.05 -5.29
C SER A 924 6.83 53.53 -6.72
N ASP A 925 7.72 53.29 -7.68
CA ASP A 925 7.48 53.58 -9.10
C ASP A 925 6.57 52.55 -9.79
N TRP A 926 6.50 51.30 -9.29
CA TRP A 926 5.67 50.24 -9.90
C TRP A 926 4.20 50.29 -9.45
N VAL A 927 3.96 50.74 -8.20
CA VAL A 927 2.59 50.98 -7.69
C VAL A 927 1.97 52.23 -8.32
N GLN A 928 2.75 53.26 -8.64
CA GLN A 928 2.21 54.44 -9.36
C GLN A 928 1.92 54.19 -10.85
N GLN A 929 2.55 53.20 -11.49
CA GLN A 929 2.28 52.86 -12.89
C GLN A 929 1.16 51.83 -13.09
N THR A 930 0.67 51.18 -12.04
CA THR A 930 -0.49 50.26 -12.11
C THR A 930 -1.83 50.94 -11.79
N GLU A 931 -1.83 52.18 -11.27
CA GLU A 931 -3.04 52.99 -11.06
C GLU A 931 -3.47 53.85 -12.29
N GLN A 932 -2.80 53.73 -13.45
CA GLN A 932 -3.17 54.46 -14.68
C GLN A 932 -3.68 53.59 -15.84
N VAL A 933 -4.05 52.32 -15.60
CA VAL A 933 -4.66 51.45 -16.64
C VAL A 933 -6.14 51.11 -16.37
N ASP A 934 -6.74 51.66 -15.30
CA ASP A 934 -8.20 51.66 -15.08
C ASP A 934 -8.75 53.09 -14.94
N GLN A 935 -8.60 53.90 -16.00
CA GLN A 935 -9.46 55.05 -16.33
C GLN A 935 -9.82 55.08 -17.81
#